data_AF-A0A453AGM8-F1
#
_entry.id   AF-A0A453AGM8-F1
#
_cell.length_a   1.000
_cell.length_b   1.000
_cell.length_c   1.000
_cell.angle_alpha   90.00
_cell.angle_beta   90.00
_cell.angle_gamma   90.00
#
_symmetry.space_group_name_H-M   'P 1'
#
loop_
_entity.id
_entity.type
_entity.pdbx_description
1 polymer ?
#
loop_
_entity_poly.entity_id
_entity_poly.type
_entity_poly.pdbx_seq_one_letter_code
_entity_poly.pdbx_strand_id
1 'polypeptide(L)'
;MAPQVFGTQSPIVPSHHALFLLCAILVFLSSNTMVFTSAQASNRSESDRQALLCFKSGISLDPASVLRSWRNDSLDFCSWRGVTCSMALPVRVVSIQFRSSWLTGTLSRCIAGLSSLKNMELPSNQFSGRIPDKIGELRSLQALNLEGNNLAGNIPLSLGASASLSYVNLANNSLTGAIPDSLSNSSSLSEIILSRNRLHGVISANLFNSSKLRLVDLQFNILRGAIPHFQKMGALQFLGLTGNSLSGTVPASLGNVSSLRSLLLAQNNLGGSIPETLGQIPNLIMLDLSYNRLSGYVPATLYNMSSLALFSLRSNSFIGEIPSDIGHSLPNLQTLEMGGNKFLGLVPYSLTSMSNLRVLDLSSNLLMGVVPSLGSMANLSQLFLRDNKLKAGDWAFLTSLTNCTQLRLLSVDGNILNGILPKAVGNLSTRLEWLNLGGNQISGNIPAEIGNLVNLALLDMGQNMLSGKIPLTVWNLSNLFLLRLSMNKLSGEIPSTVGNLAQLSELYLHGNELSGAIPANIGQCQRLLLLDLSFNHLDGSIPVELLNISSLALGLDLSNNNLAGLIPPQIGNLINLGLLRVSNNKLSGELPSALGLCVTLVSLDMEGNMFSGIIPQSFSALKGIQQIDLSWNNLTGQVPQFFGNFSSLNYIDISYNKFEGPIPTGGIFGNITAVSLQGNTGLCETAAAIFGLPICPTTSATKRKINTRLLLIIGPPVTIALFSFLCVAVTVMKGSKTQPTENFKETMKRVSYGDILKATNWFSLVNRISSSHTASVYIGRFEFETDLVAIKVFHLNEQGSRNSFFTECEVLKHTRHRNLVQAITMCSTVDFEGDEFKAIVYEFMANGSLDMWIHPRVHGGSPRRLLSLGQRIRIAADVVSALDYMHNQLTPPLIHCDLKPGNVLLDYDMTSRIGDFGSAKFLSSGIGGSEGLVGVRGTIGYIAPEYGMGCKISTGGDVYGFGVLLLEMLTAMRPTGALCGNALSLHKYVDLAFPERIGEVLDPDMPFEEDPAAASLCMQKYIIPLVSIGLTCTMESPKDRPGMHDVCAKIVAIKEAFVETF
;
A
#
# COMPACT_ATOMS: atom_id res chain seq x y z
N MET A 1 -34.78 -45.38 -64.59
CA MET A 1 -34.89 -44.48 -65.76
C MET A 1 -33.50 -44.06 -66.20
N ALA A 2 -33.01 -44.67 -67.28
CA ALA A 2 -32.19 -44.03 -68.33
C ALA A 2 -33.11 -44.00 -69.60
N PRO A 3 -32.79 -43.41 -70.77
CA PRO A 3 -31.49 -43.23 -71.46
C PRO A 3 -31.26 -41.73 -71.81
N GLN A 4 -30.40 -41.24 -72.73
CA GLN A 4 -29.48 -41.79 -73.75
C GLN A 4 -28.02 -41.27 -73.49
N VAL A 5 -26.89 -41.79 -74.00
CA VAL A 5 -26.53 -42.51 -75.25
C VAL A 5 -26.53 -41.52 -76.46
N PHE A 6 -25.59 -41.47 -77.43
CA PHE A 6 -24.58 -42.35 -78.04
C PHE A 6 -23.18 -41.65 -78.05
N GLY A 7 -22.02 -42.26 -78.33
CA GLY A 7 -21.63 -43.56 -78.93
C GLY A 7 -20.56 -43.33 -80.02
N THR A 8 -19.73 -44.27 -80.50
CA THR A 8 -19.45 -45.68 -80.16
C THR A 8 -18.26 -46.21 -81.00
N GLN A 9 -17.50 -47.18 -80.48
CA GLN A 9 -16.68 -48.22 -81.21
C GLN A 9 -15.45 -47.74 -82.04
N SER A 10 -14.23 -48.32 -82.03
CA SER A 10 -13.65 -49.70 -81.83
C SER A 10 -13.85 -50.67 -83.01
N PRO A 11 -13.01 -51.70 -83.26
CA PRO A 11 -11.68 -52.08 -82.74
C PRO A 11 -10.69 -52.50 -83.88
N ILE A 12 -9.54 -53.17 -83.56
CA ILE A 12 -8.94 -54.37 -84.24
C ILE A 12 -7.45 -54.59 -83.83
N VAL A 13 -7.01 -55.85 -83.91
CA VAL A 13 -5.82 -56.54 -83.35
C VAL A 13 -5.34 -57.56 -84.45
N PRO A 14 -4.16 -58.24 -84.49
CA PRO A 14 -2.82 -58.09 -83.86
C PRO A 14 -1.61 -58.13 -84.86
N SER A 15 -0.39 -58.14 -84.29
CA SER A 15 0.74 -59.05 -84.63
C SER A 15 1.87 -58.65 -85.61
N HIS A 16 3.07 -59.11 -85.22
CA HIS A 16 4.36 -59.24 -85.92
C HIS A 16 4.93 -58.02 -86.68
N HIS A 17 5.95 -57.36 -86.12
CA HIS A 17 7.36 -57.79 -86.19
C HIS A 17 7.87 -58.00 -87.63
N ALA A 18 8.37 -56.93 -88.26
CA ALA A 18 9.73 -56.88 -88.86
C ALA A 18 10.03 -55.59 -89.68
N LEU A 19 9.56 -54.40 -89.26
CA LEU A 19 10.07 -53.14 -89.88
C LEU A 19 9.91 -51.88 -89.00
N PHE A 20 10.59 -51.82 -87.84
CA PHE A 20 10.93 -50.52 -87.20
C PHE A 20 12.06 -50.62 -86.16
N LEU A 21 13.05 -51.51 -86.41
CA LEU A 21 14.27 -51.65 -85.60
C LEU A 21 15.22 -50.41 -85.67
N LEU A 22 14.72 -49.28 -86.19
CA LEU A 22 15.47 -48.07 -86.51
C LEU A 22 15.05 -46.82 -85.71
N CYS A 23 13.97 -46.90 -84.91
CA CYS A 23 13.62 -45.84 -83.94
C CYS A 23 14.04 -46.16 -82.51
N ALA A 24 14.36 -47.41 -82.17
CA ALA A 24 14.77 -47.81 -80.82
C ALA A 24 16.20 -47.36 -80.45
N ILE A 25 17.06 -47.09 -81.43
CA ILE A 25 18.47 -46.72 -81.22
C ILE A 25 18.65 -45.24 -80.80
N LEU A 26 17.67 -44.37 -81.08
CA LEU A 26 17.71 -42.95 -80.71
C LEU A 26 17.07 -42.61 -79.35
N VAL A 27 16.47 -43.58 -78.65
CA VAL A 27 15.93 -43.39 -77.30
C VAL A 27 16.83 -44.00 -76.21
N PHE A 28 17.77 -44.89 -76.59
CA PHE A 28 18.72 -45.52 -75.66
C PHE A 28 20.09 -44.83 -75.53
N LEU A 29 20.34 -43.75 -76.27
CA LEU A 29 21.60 -42.99 -76.24
C LEU A 29 21.54 -41.67 -75.46
N SER A 30 20.93 -41.68 -74.27
CA SER A 30 21.17 -40.62 -73.26
C SER A 30 21.03 -41.09 -71.80
N SER A 31 21.33 -42.35 -71.50
CA SER A 31 21.56 -42.83 -70.14
C SER A 31 23.05 -42.93 -69.86
N ASN A 32 23.72 -41.78 -69.66
CA ASN A 32 24.93 -41.59 -68.83
C ASN A 32 25.60 -40.22 -69.09
N THR A 33 24.94 -39.14 -68.68
CA THR A 33 25.63 -38.13 -67.88
C THR A 33 24.81 -37.85 -66.64
N MET A 34 25.38 -38.14 -65.46
CA MET A 34 24.98 -37.45 -64.24
C MET A 34 25.36 -35.97 -64.40
N VAL A 35 24.48 -35.17 -64.98
CA VAL A 35 24.56 -33.72 -64.81
C VAL A 35 24.17 -33.43 -63.37
N PHE A 36 25.17 -33.34 -62.49
CA PHE A 36 25.00 -32.83 -61.14
C PHE A 36 24.21 -31.52 -61.19
N THR A 37 23.03 -31.49 -60.55
CA THR A 37 22.12 -30.34 -60.55
C THR A 37 22.61 -29.22 -59.63
N SER A 38 23.73 -28.60 -59.99
CA SER A 38 24.27 -27.40 -59.32
C SER A 38 23.30 -26.21 -59.35
N ALA A 39 22.43 -26.13 -60.36
CA ALA A 39 21.48 -25.05 -60.56
C ALA A 39 20.31 -24.99 -59.54
N GLN A 40 19.91 -26.11 -58.92
CA GLN A 40 18.94 -26.07 -57.82
C GLN A 40 19.59 -25.77 -56.46
N ALA A 41 20.87 -26.09 -56.32
CA ALA A 41 21.65 -25.79 -55.12
C ALA A 41 21.90 -24.28 -54.98
N SER A 42 22.33 -23.61 -56.06
CA SER A 42 22.62 -22.17 -56.06
C SER A 42 21.40 -21.31 -55.70
N ASN A 43 20.21 -21.65 -56.23
CA ASN A 43 18.98 -20.88 -56.02
C ASN A 43 18.52 -20.89 -54.54
N ARG A 44 18.77 -21.98 -53.80
CA ARG A 44 18.42 -22.06 -52.37
C ARG A 44 19.40 -21.30 -51.47
N SER A 45 20.70 -21.36 -51.74
CA SER A 45 21.68 -20.58 -50.97
C SER A 45 21.52 -19.07 -51.21
N GLU A 46 21.17 -18.64 -52.44
CA GLU A 46 20.82 -17.22 -52.69
C GLU A 46 19.56 -16.79 -51.93
N SER A 47 18.56 -17.67 -51.75
CA SER A 47 17.36 -17.34 -50.97
C SER A 47 17.66 -17.07 -49.49
N ASP A 48 18.63 -17.78 -48.89
CA ASP A 48 19.08 -17.50 -47.53
C ASP A 48 19.82 -16.15 -47.46
N ARG A 49 20.67 -15.85 -48.46
CA ARG A 49 21.38 -14.55 -48.55
C ARG A 49 20.42 -13.37 -48.62
N GLN A 50 19.37 -13.47 -49.44
CA GLN A 50 18.34 -12.44 -49.55
C GLN A 50 17.52 -12.30 -48.26
N ALA A 51 17.23 -13.40 -47.56
CA ALA A 51 16.58 -13.35 -46.26
C ALA A 51 17.44 -12.66 -45.18
N LEU A 52 18.76 -12.87 -45.17
CA LEU A 52 19.70 -12.14 -44.30
C LEU A 52 19.74 -10.64 -44.64
N LEU A 53 19.82 -10.26 -45.91
CA LEU A 53 19.82 -8.85 -46.31
C LEU A 53 18.50 -8.14 -45.97
N CYS A 54 17.36 -8.82 -46.13
CA CYS A 54 16.06 -8.31 -45.67
C CYS A 54 15.90 -8.34 -44.13
N PHE A 55 16.64 -9.19 -43.41
CA PHE A 55 16.72 -9.09 -41.95
C PHE A 55 17.48 -7.83 -41.53
N LYS A 56 18.63 -7.57 -42.15
CA LYS A 56 19.43 -6.35 -41.94
C LYS A 56 18.66 -5.07 -42.23
N SER A 57 17.76 -5.04 -43.22
CA SER A 57 16.96 -3.83 -43.49
C SER A 57 15.94 -3.47 -42.39
N GLY A 58 15.64 -4.41 -41.47
CA GLY A 58 14.84 -4.13 -40.27
C GLY A 58 15.62 -3.46 -39.13
N ILE A 59 16.95 -3.32 -39.27
CA ILE A 59 17.86 -2.78 -38.26
C ILE A 59 18.15 -1.32 -38.61
N SER A 60 17.69 -0.40 -37.75
CA SER A 60 17.81 1.04 -37.94
C SER A 60 19.13 1.61 -37.42
N LEU A 61 19.77 0.94 -36.44
CA LEU A 61 21.04 1.37 -35.87
C LEU A 61 21.93 0.17 -35.53
N ASP A 62 23.21 0.25 -35.91
CA ASP A 62 24.27 -0.70 -35.59
C ASP A 62 25.50 0.06 -35.05
N PRO A 63 25.48 0.49 -33.77
CA PRO A 63 26.55 1.33 -33.21
C PRO A 63 27.91 0.63 -33.21
N ALA A 64 27.91 -0.69 -32.98
CA ALA A 64 29.11 -1.51 -32.95
C ALA A 64 29.59 -1.95 -34.36
N SER A 65 28.90 -1.55 -35.42
CA SER A 65 29.18 -1.92 -36.82
C SER A 65 29.33 -3.43 -37.04
N VAL A 66 28.60 -4.26 -36.28
CA VAL A 66 28.74 -5.73 -36.33
C VAL A 66 28.21 -6.31 -37.64
N LEU A 67 27.29 -5.62 -38.31
CA LEU A 67 26.70 -5.99 -39.60
C LEU A 67 27.51 -5.45 -40.80
N ARG A 68 28.70 -4.86 -40.58
CA ARG A 68 29.55 -4.30 -41.65
C ARG A 68 29.94 -5.33 -42.73
N SER A 69 30.04 -6.61 -42.35
CA SER A 69 30.35 -7.71 -43.29
C SER A 69 29.18 -8.10 -44.20
N TRP A 70 27.94 -7.79 -43.81
CA TRP A 70 26.71 -8.16 -44.54
C TRP A 70 26.51 -7.19 -45.71
N ARG A 71 27.07 -7.50 -46.88
CA ARG A 71 27.07 -6.62 -48.05
C ARG A 71 26.35 -7.23 -49.25
N ASN A 72 25.65 -6.41 -50.03
CA ASN A 72 24.89 -6.86 -51.21
C ASN A 72 25.77 -7.48 -52.31
N ASP A 73 27.05 -7.07 -52.41
CA ASP A 73 28.05 -7.54 -53.37
C ASP A 73 28.75 -8.86 -52.93
N SER A 74 28.61 -9.25 -51.67
CA SER A 74 29.19 -10.48 -51.12
C SER A 74 28.26 -11.66 -51.38
N LEU A 75 28.78 -12.70 -52.05
CA LEU A 75 28.08 -13.96 -52.31
C LEU A 75 28.27 -14.99 -51.18
N ASP A 76 29.41 -14.95 -50.49
CA ASP A 76 29.69 -15.80 -49.33
C ASP A 76 29.11 -15.18 -48.04
N PHE A 77 27.85 -15.50 -47.77
CA PHE A 77 27.18 -15.11 -46.52
C PHE A 77 27.59 -15.96 -45.32
N CYS A 78 28.34 -17.05 -45.52
CA CYS A 78 28.75 -17.94 -44.44
C CYS A 78 29.98 -17.40 -43.67
N SER A 79 30.74 -16.47 -44.26
CA SER A 79 31.77 -15.68 -43.56
C SER A 79 31.25 -14.38 -42.94
N TRP A 80 29.95 -14.08 -43.04
CA TRP A 80 29.36 -12.89 -42.41
C TRP A 80 29.35 -13.02 -40.88
N ARG A 81 29.72 -11.93 -40.19
CA ARG A 81 29.79 -11.92 -38.72
C ARG A 81 28.42 -12.27 -38.14
N GLY A 82 28.40 -13.19 -37.18
CA GLY A 82 27.18 -13.66 -36.52
C GLY A 82 26.36 -14.68 -37.32
N VAL A 83 26.75 -15.05 -38.55
CA VAL A 83 26.10 -16.10 -39.34
C VAL A 83 26.86 -17.42 -39.19
N THR A 84 26.15 -18.55 -39.18
CA THR A 84 26.76 -19.89 -39.28
C THR A 84 25.97 -20.74 -40.25
N CYS A 85 26.67 -21.48 -41.11
CA CYS A 85 26.08 -22.33 -42.16
C CYS A 85 26.23 -23.84 -41.88
N SER A 86 25.43 -24.64 -42.58
CA SER A 86 25.57 -26.11 -42.62
C SER A 86 26.84 -26.54 -43.38
N MET A 87 27.47 -27.62 -42.92
CA MET A 87 28.59 -28.26 -43.64
C MET A 87 28.15 -29.04 -44.90
N ALA A 88 26.86 -29.38 -45.00
CA ALA A 88 26.30 -30.08 -46.16
C ALA A 88 25.92 -29.10 -47.28
N LEU A 89 26.05 -29.55 -48.53
CA LEU A 89 25.64 -28.81 -49.74
C LEU A 89 24.19 -29.11 -50.14
N PRO A 90 23.39 -28.13 -50.61
CA PRO A 90 23.70 -26.70 -50.64
C PRO A 90 23.86 -26.12 -49.22
N VAL A 91 24.81 -25.21 -49.03
CA VAL A 91 25.02 -24.54 -47.74
C VAL A 91 23.79 -23.71 -47.38
N ARG A 92 23.31 -23.88 -46.15
CA ARG A 92 22.15 -23.17 -45.58
C ARG A 92 22.52 -22.50 -44.27
N VAL A 93 21.89 -21.36 -43.96
CA VAL A 93 22.04 -20.72 -42.65
C VAL A 93 21.40 -21.60 -41.57
N VAL A 94 22.16 -21.89 -40.51
CA VAL A 94 21.72 -22.67 -39.34
C VAL A 94 21.77 -21.88 -38.04
N SER A 95 22.51 -20.77 -37.97
CA SER A 95 22.51 -19.88 -36.80
C SER A 95 22.68 -18.41 -37.16
N ILE A 96 22.03 -17.54 -36.39
CA ILE A 96 22.28 -16.09 -36.31
C ILE A 96 22.54 -15.73 -34.85
N GLN A 97 23.63 -15.00 -34.57
CA GLN A 97 24.08 -14.67 -33.21
C GLN A 97 24.61 -13.23 -33.10
N PHE A 98 23.92 -12.41 -32.30
CA PHE A 98 24.34 -11.05 -31.92
C PHE A 98 23.95 -10.78 -30.46
N ARG A 99 24.86 -11.11 -29.53
CA ARG A 99 24.69 -10.81 -28.09
C ARG A 99 25.21 -9.42 -27.77
N SER A 100 24.50 -8.67 -26.92
CA SER A 100 24.98 -7.41 -26.31
C SER A 100 25.54 -6.40 -27.33
N SER A 101 24.97 -6.36 -28.53
CA SER A 101 25.51 -5.63 -29.69
C SER A 101 24.85 -4.27 -29.91
N TRP A 102 23.92 -3.88 -29.03
CA TRP A 102 23.19 -2.60 -29.08
C TRP A 102 22.45 -2.36 -30.40
N LEU A 103 22.06 -3.44 -31.09
CA LEU A 103 21.31 -3.36 -32.34
C LEU A 103 19.91 -2.81 -32.08
N THR A 104 19.54 -1.74 -32.78
CA THR A 104 18.22 -1.10 -32.68
C THR A 104 17.44 -1.34 -33.96
N GLY A 105 16.13 -1.61 -33.85
CA GLY A 105 15.25 -1.78 -35.00
C GLY A 105 14.06 -2.69 -34.68
N THR A 106 13.65 -3.49 -35.65
CA THR A 106 12.55 -4.47 -35.53
C THR A 106 12.96 -5.83 -36.08
N LEU A 107 12.36 -6.90 -35.57
CA LEU A 107 12.57 -8.25 -36.11
C LEU A 107 11.84 -8.40 -37.45
N SER A 108 12.60 -8.48 -38.54
CA SER A 108 12.04 -8.60 -39.89
C SER A 108 11.37 -9.94 -40.13
N ARG A 109 10.17 -9.93 -40.72
CA ARG A 109 9.43 -11.12 -41.17
C ARG A 109 10.22 -12.01 -42.16
N CYS A 110 11.24 -11.47 -42.82
CA CYS A 110 12.10 -12.19 -43.75
C CYS A 110 12.93 -13.31 -43.09
N ILE A 111 13.08 -13.30 -41.76
CA ILE A 111 13.78 -14.37 -41.02
C ILE A 111 13.23 -15.77 -41.32
N ALA A 112 11.94 -15.87 -41.64
CA ALA A 112 11.29 -17.14 -42.00
C ALA A 112 11.73 -17.73 -43.35
N GLY A 113 12.42 -16.96 -44.19
CA GLY A 113 13.07 -17.48 -45.40
C GLY A 113 14.23 -18.44 -45.10
N LEU A 114 14.84 -18.33 -43.91
CA LEU A 114 15.95 -19.17 -43.45
C LEU A 114 15.44 -20.54 -42.97
N SER A 115 14.90 -21.33 -43.89
CA SER A 115 14.15 -22.56 -43.57
C SER A 115 14.92 -23.63 -42.79
N SER A 116 16.26 -23.51 -42.71
CA SER A 116 17.17 -24.42 -42.01
C SER A 116 17.74 -23.84 -40.70
N LEU A 117 17.29 -22.64 -40.30
CA LEU A 117 17.72 -21.97 -39.09
C LEU A 117 17.39 -22.83 -37.86
N LYS A 118 18.41 -23.12 -37.04
CA LYS A 118 18.29 -23.86 -35.78
C LYS A 118 18.35 -22.93 -34.58
N ASN A 119 19.26 -21.96 -34.59
CA ASN A 119 19.54 -21.13 -33.42
C ASN A 119 19.44 -19.63 -33.78
N MET A 120 18.60 -18.90 -33.07
CA MET A 120 18.45 -17.44 -33.19
C MET A 120 18.76 -16.79 -31.84
N GLU A 121 19.96 -16.23 -31.72
CA GLU A 121 20.50 -15.66 -30.47
C GLU A 121 20.69 -14.14 -30.61
N LEU A 122 19.70 -13.35 -30.19
CA LEU A 122 19.76 -11.88 -30.19
C LEU A 122 19.63 -11.24 -28.78
N PRO A 123 20.16 -11.83 -27.68
CA PRO A 123 19.93 -11.32 -26.34
C PRO A 123 20.65 -9.99 -26.06
N SER A 124 20.04 -9.18 -25.20
CA SER A 124 20.56 -7.90 -24.69
C SER A 124 20.80 -6.88 -25.82
N ASN A 125 19.79 -6.59 -26.63
CA ASN A 125 19.83 -5.57 -27.70
C ASN A 125 18.66 -4.56 -27.52
N GLN A 126 18.35 -3.78 -28.56
CA GLN A 126 17.27 -2.80 -28.56
C GLN A 126 16.24 -3.09 -29.67
N PHE A 127 16.00 -4.37 -29.97
CA PHE A 127 14.94 -4.76 -30.90
C PHE A 127 13.57 -4.42 -30.31
N SER A 128 12.71 -3.83 -31.14
CA SER A 128 11.39 -3.33 -30.76
C SER A 128 10.29 -3.86 -31.69
N GLY A 129 9.04 -3.54 -31.39
CA GLY A 129 7.89 -4.05 -32.14
C GLY A 129 7.54 -5.49 -31.75
N ARG A 130 6.86 -6.22 -32.64
CA ARG A 130 6.36 -7.58 -32.36
C ARG A 130 7.34 -8.66 -32.82
N ILE A 131 7.29 -9.82 -32.14
CA ILE A 131 7.88 -11.07 -32.66
C ILE A 131 7.05 -11.49 -33.88
N PRO A 132 7.64 -11.68 -35.08
CA PRO A 132 6.88 -12.06 -36.27
C PRO A 132 6.27 -13.46 -36.15
N ASP A 133 4.97 -13.61 -36.44
CA ASP A 133 4.26 -14.91 -36.39
C ASP A 133 4.92 -15.99 -37.25
N LYS A 134 5.56 -15.56 -38.35
CA LYS A 134 6.31 -16.39 -39.29
C LYS A 134 7.51 -17.12 -38.68
N ILE A 135 8.00 -16.72 -37.50
CA ILE A 135 9.04 -17.49 -36.77
C ILE A 135 8.53 -18.89 -36.39
N GLY A 136 7.23 -19.05 -36.09
CA GLY A 136 6.64 -20.36 -35.79
C GLY A 136 6.55 -21.31 -36.99
N GLU A 137 6.87 -20.86 -38.22
CA GLU A 137 6.94 -21.72 -39.40
C GLU A 137 8.33 -22.39 -39.57
N LEU A 138 9.33 -21.99 -38.77
CA LEU A 138 10.69 -22.52 -38.81
C LEU A 138 10.80 -23.90 -38.14
N ARG A 139 10.44 -24.95 -38.88
CA ARG A 139 10.43 -26.37 -38.42
C ARG A 139 11.78 -26.92 -37.92
N SER A 140 12.89 -26.27 -38.30
CA SER A 140 14.24 -26.63 -37.85
C SER A 140 14.72 -25.86 -36.61
N LEU A 141 13.95 -24.88 -36.12
CA LEU A 141 14.33 -24.04 -34.99
C LEU A 141 14.38 -24.88 -33.70
N GLN A 142 15.52 -24.82 -33.03
CA GLN A 142 15.89 -25.53 -31.80
C GLN A 142 16.02 -24.57 -30.62
N ALA A 143 16.67 -23.42 -30.82
CA ALA A 143 16.84 -22.38 -29.81
C ALA A 143 16.39 -21.01 -30.34
N LEU A 144 15.53 -20.34 -29.57
CA LEU A 144 15.15 -18.94 -29.76
C LEU A 144 15.45 -18.15 -28.50
N ASN A 145 16.37 -17.20 -28.59
CA ASN A 145 16.77 -16.33 -27.49
C ASN A 145 16.69 -14.86 -27.91
N LEU A 146 15.70 -14.15 -27.36
CA LEU A 146 15.42 -12.74 -27.59
C LEU A 146 15.39 -11.94 -26.26
N GLU A 147 16.02 -12.47 -25.21
CA GLU A 147 16.11 -11.86 -23.88
C GLU A 147 16.58 -10.40 -23.94
N GLY A 148 16.10 -9.54 -23.04
CA GLY A 148 16.67 -8.21 -22.84
C GLY A 148 16.53 -7.31 -24.07
N ASN A 149 15.30 -7.12 -24.52
CA ASN A 149 14.94 -6.30 -25.68
C ASN A 149 13.66 -5.50 -25.38
N ASN A 150 13.21 -4.68 -26.33
CA ASN A 150 12.00 -3.87 -26.24
C ASN A 150 10.82 -4.49 -27.04
N LEU A 151 10.76 -5.83 -27.15
CA LEU A 151 9.71 -6.51 -27.92
C LEU A 151 8.38 -6.47 -27.17
N ALA A 152 7.30 -6.23 -27.91
CA ALA A 152 5.95 -6.04 -27.36
C ALA A 152 4.89 -6.80 -28.17
N GLY A 153 3.67 -6.86 -27.64
CA GLY A 153 2.60 -7.67 -28.22
C GLY A 153 2.73 -9.15 -27.88
N ASN A 154 1.95 -9.99 -28.56
CA ASN A 154 1.79 -11.38 -28.16
C ASN A 154 2.91 -12.31 -28.65
N ILE A 155 3.17 -13.37 -27.89
CA ILE A 155 3.99 -14.50 -28.35
C ILE A 155 3.26 -15.20 -29.51
N PRO A 156 3.93 -15.50 -30.64
CA PRO A 156 3.30 -16.16 -31.78
C PRO A 156 2.58 -17.47 -31.42
N LEU A 157 1.33 -17.59 -31.84
CA LEU A 157 0.48 -18.76 -31.53
C LEU A 157 1.04 -20.07 -32.08
N SER A 158 1.87 -20.03 -33.12
CA SER A 158 2.50 -21.18 -33.78
C SER A 158 3.89 -21.55 -33.21
N LEU A 159 4.46 -20.77 -32.29
CA LEU A 159 5.88 -20.91 -31.92
C LEU A 159 6.25 -22.32 -31.42
N GLY A 160 5.41 -22.93 -30.57
CA GLY A 160 5.66 -24.27 -30.04
C GLY A 160 5.34 -25.44 -30.98
N ALA A 161 4.87 -25.17 -32.21
CA ALA A 161 4.52 -26.21 -33.19
C ALA A 161 5.74 -26.88 -33.84
N SER A 162 6.95 -26.31 -33.70
CA SER A 162 8.19 -26.94 -34.16
C SER A 162 8.57 -28.09 -33.22
N ALA A 163 8.54 -29.32 -33.73
CA ALA A 163 9.01 -30.52 -33.03
C ALA A 163 10.54 -30.53 -32.75
N SER A 164 11.28 -29.53 -33.26
CA SER A 164 12.70 -29.34 -33.00
C SER A 164 12.98 -28.39 -31.83
N LEU A 165 12.00 -27.56 -31.42
CA LEU A 165 12.21 -26.43 -30.50
C LEU A 165 12.39 -26.94 -29.07
N SER A 166 13.57 -26.73 -28.50
CA SER A 166 13.96 -27.19 -27.17
C SER A 166 14.20 -26.06 -26.17
N TYR A 167 14.59 -24.87 -26.65
CA TYR A 167 14.92 -23.71 -25.82
C TYR A 167 14.19 -22.45 -26.31
N VAL A 168 13.44 -21.81 -25.41
CA VAL A 168 12.79 -20.51 -25.64
C VAL A 168 13.11 -19.57 -24.49
N ASN A 169 13.80 -18.47 -24.79
CA ASN A 169 14.04 -17.38 -23.86
C ASN A 169 13.59 -16.05 -24.47
N LEU A 170 12.54 -15.48 -23.88
CA LEU A 170 11.94 -14.19 -24.25
C LEU A 170 11.87 -13.25 -23.03
N ALA A 171 12.66 -13.50 -21.99
CA ALA A 171 12.61 -12.73 -20.75
C ALA A 171 13.00 -11.26 -20.95
N ASN A 172 12.64 -10.42 -19.98
CA ASN A 172 13.06 -9.02 -19.90
C ASN A 172 12.69 -8.25 -21.19
N ASN A 173 11.38 -8.22 -21.47
CA ASN A 173 10.76 -7.61 -22.64
C ASN A 173 9.39 -6.98 -22.23
N SER A 174 8.62 -6.48 -23.19
CA SER A 174 7.27 -5.91 -22.99
C SER A 174 6.15 -6.78 -23.60
N LEU A 175 6.33 -8.10 -23.64
CA LEU A 175 5.37 -9.02 -24.27
C LEU A 175 4.06 -9.10 -23.48
N THR A 176 2.95 -9.27 -24.19
CA THR A 176 1.58 -9.29 -23.67
C THR A 176 0.83 -10.56 -24.09
N GLY A 177 -0.43 -10.69 -23.68
CA GLY A 177 -1.28 -11.83 -24.04
C GLY A 177 -1.05 -13.04 -23.14
N ALA A 178 -1.72 -14.14 -23.47
CA ALA A 178 -1.54 -15.42 -22.80
C ALA A 178 -0.39 -16.23 -23.39
N ILE A 179 0.15 -17.15 -22.60
CA ILE A 179 1.12 -18.15 -23.06
C ILE A 179 0.40 -19.06 -24.07
N PRO A 180 0.86 -19.15 -25.34
CA PRO A 180 0.19 -19.96 -26.35
C PRO A 180 0.10 -21.45 -25.99
N ASP A 181 -1.03 -22.08 -26.33
CA ASP A 181 -1.22 -23.53 -26.17
C ASP A 181 -0.18 -24.35 -26.96
N SER A 182 0.35 -23.84 -28.09
CA SER A 182 1.41 -24.55 -28.83
C SER A 182 2.69 -24.70 -28.02
N LEU A 183 3.07 -23.69 -27.22
CA LEU A 183 4.21 -23.79 -26.30
C LEU A 183 3.86 -24.70 -25.13
N SER A 184 2.68 -24.54 -24.54
CA SER A 184 2.19 -25.38 -23.43
C SER A 184 2.11 -26.87 -23.80
N ASN A 185 1.81 -27.19 -25.06
CA ASN A 185 1.66 -28.55 -25.57
C ASN A 185 2.94 -29.11 -26.24
N SER A 186 4.06 -28.38 -26.23
CA SER A 186 5.24 -28.76 -26.99
C SER A 186 5.96 -29.98 -26.39
N SER A 187 6.08 -31.05 -27.19
CA SER A 187 6.75 -32.30 -26.80
C SER A 187 8.28 -32.27 -26.97
N SER A 188 8.85 -31.15 -27.40
CA SER A 188 10.29 -30.96 -27.59
C SER A 188 10.93 -29.97 -26.61
N LEU A 189 10.14 -29.06 -26.01
CA LEU A 189 10.66 -28.05 -25.07
C LEU A 189 11.32 -28.69 -23.84
N SER A 190 12.54 -28.22 -23.58
CA SER A 190 13.34 -28.48 -22.37
C SER A 190 13.34 -27.26 -21.46
N GLU A 191 13.36 -26.04 -22.01
CA GLU A 191 13.45 -24.80 -21.21
C GLU A 191 12.56 -23.71 -21.80
N ILE A 192 11.77 -23.08 -20.92
CA ILE A 192 10.90 -21.95 -21.25
C ILE A 192 11.10 -20.83 -20.23
N ILE A 193 11.62 -19.70 -20.72
CA ILE A 193 11.99 -18.52 -19.92
C ILE A 193 11.24 -17.31 -20.50
N LEU A 194 10.20 -16.87 -19.80
CA LEU A 194 9.31 -15.77 -20.20
C LEU A 194 9.22 -14.67 -19.12
N SER A 195 10.11 -14.69 -18.13
CA SER A 195 10.06 -13.82 -16.96
C SER A 195 10.27 -12.34 -17.30
N ARG A 196 9.81 -11.43 -16.44
CA ARG A 196 9.88 -9.97 -16.62
C ARG A 196 9.25 -9.53 -17.95
N ASN A 197 7.94 -9.77 -18.06
CA ASN A 197 7.08 -9.38 -19.18
C ASN A 197 5.70 -8.93 -18.63
N ARG A 198 4.71 -8.74 -19.51
CA ARG A 198 3.32 -8.37 -19.16
C ARG A 198 2.32 -9.46 -19.62
N LEU A 199 2.73 -10.73 -19.52
CA LEU A 199 1.90 -11.88 -19.89
C LEU A 199 0.78 -12.08 -18.86
N HIS A 200 -0.45 -12.30 -19.33
CA HIS A 200 -1.66 -12.46 -18.53
C HIS A 200 -2.41 -13.76 -18.87
N GLY A 201 -3.57 -13.98 -18.24
CA GLY A 201 -4.33 -15.22 -18.40
C GLY A 201 -3.85 -16.30 -17.42
N VAL A 202 -4.23 -17.55 -17.69
CA VAL A 202 -3.94 -18.69 -16.80
C VAL A 202 -2.78 -19.52 -17.33
N ILE A 203 -2.06 -20.19 -16.42
CA ILE A 203 -1.06 -21.19 -16.80
C ILE A 203 -1.80 -22.46 -17.25
N SER A 204 -1.56 -22.93 -18.47
CA SER A 204 -2.20 -24.13 -19.00
C SER A 204 -1.67 -25.40 -18.32
N ALA A 205 -2.57 -26.30 -17.91
CA ALA A 205 -2.20 -27.56 -17.26
C ALA A 205 -1.33 -28.47 -18.15
N ASN A 206 -1.42 -28.32 -19.48
CA ASN A 206 -0.63 -29.10 -20.43
C ASN A 206 0.88 -28.84 -20.31
N LEU A 207 1.27 -27.63 -19.87
CA LEU A 207 2.67 -27.28 -19.62
C LEU A 207 3.33 -28.22 -18.59
N PHE A 208 2.54 -28.70 -17.61
CA PHE A 208 2.98 -29.61 -16.55
C PHE A 208 2.68 -31.09 -16.85
N ASN A 209 2.57 -31.43 -18.13
CA ASN A 209 2.47 -32.79 -18.67
C ASN A 209 3.71 -33.20 -19.50
N SER A 210 4.69 -32.30 -19.68
CA SER A 210 5.90 -32.62 -20.45
C SER A 210 6.90 -33.47 -19.66
N SER A 211 7.41 -34.54 -20.29
CA SER A 211 8.47 -35.39 -19.74
C SER A 211 9.89 -34.85 -20.00
N LYS A 212 10.04 -33.81 -20.82
CA LYS A 212 11.35 -33.22 -21.18
C LYS A 212 11.63 -31.88 -20.50
N LEU A 213 10.59 -31.17 -20.05
CA LEU A 213 10.69 -29.81 -19.53
C LEU A 213 11.50 -29.80 -18.22
N ARG A 214 12.63 -29.09 -18.21
CA ARG A 214 13.61 -28.97 -17.12
C ARG A 214 13.50 -27.66 -16.37
N LEU A 215 13.18 -26.58 -17.07
CA LEU A 215 13.13 -25.24 -16.50
C LEU A 215 11.89 -24.50 -17.02
N VAL A 216 11.10 -23.99 -16.07
CA VAL A 216 9.97 -23.09 -16.30
C VAL A 216 10.19 -21.83 -15.49
N ASP A 217 10.45 -20.70 -16.16
CA ASP A 217 10.59 -19.40 -15.53
C ASP A 217 9.56 -18.42 -16.11
N LEU A 218 8.53 -18.11 -15.33
CA LEU A 218 7.44 -17.19 -15.66
C LEU A 218 7.37 -16.01 -14.67
N GLN A 219 8.42 -15.79 -13.89
CA GLN A 219 8.46 -14.78 -12.81
C GLN A 219 8.21 -13.36 -13.32
N PHE A 220 7.67 -12.47 -12.49
CA PHE A 220 7.44 -11.06 -12.81
C PHE A 220 6.61 -10.88 -14.10
N ASN A 221 5.36 -11.33 -14.03
CA ASN A 221 4.32 -11.22 -15.04
C ASN A 221 2.97 -10.90 -14.35
N ILE A 222 1.86 -10.92 -15.09
CA ILE A 222 0.50 -10.68 -14.57
C ILE A 222 -0.42 -11.89 -14.77
N LEU A 223 0.15 -13.10 -14.65
CA LEU A 223 -0.57 -14.38 -14.74
C LEU A 223 -1.51 -14.57 -13.56
N ARG A 224 -2.65 -15.23 -13.78
CA ARG A 224 -3.77 -15.38 -12.83
C ARG A 224 -4.25 -16.82 -12.75
N GLY A 225 -5.16 -17.07 -11.81
CA GLY A 225 -5.78 -18.38 -11.60
C GLY A 225 -4.94 -19.30 -10.73
N ALA A 226 -5.38 -20.55 -10.58
CA ALA A 226 -4.69 -21.54 -9.77
C ALA A 226 -3.43 -22.07 -10.45
N ILE A 227 -2.42 -22.44 -9.65
CA ILE A 227 -1.33 -23.29 -10.13
C ILE A 227 -1.95 -24.65 -10.54
N PRO A 228 -1.77 -25.12 -11.79
CA PRO A 228 -2.36 -26.38 -12.24
C PRO A 228 -1.80 -27.61 -11.52
N HIS A 229 -2.51 -28.74 -11.66
CA HIS A 229 -2.02 -30.04 -11.20
C HIS A 229 -0.83 -30.51 -12.04
N PHE A 230 0.16 -31.12 -11.40
CA PHE A 230 1.36 -31.65 -12.03
C PHE A 230 1.20 -33.15 -12.29
N GLN A 231 1.45 -33.60 -13.52
CA GLN A 231 1.67 -35.02 -13.76
C GLN A 231 3.09 -35.41 -13.30
N LYS A 232 3.46 -36.69 -13.44
CA LYS A 232 4.78 -37.20 -13.01
C LYS A 232 5.91 -36.69 -13.93
N MET A 233 6.33 -35.44 -13.72
CA MET A 233 7.40 -34.79 -14.47
C MET A 233 8.77 -35.28 -14.00
N GLY A 234 9.41 -36.14 -14.81
CA GLY A 234 10.72 -36.73 -14.47
C GLY A 234 11.94 -35.84 -14.69
N ALA A 235 11.76 -34.65 -15.30
CA ALA A 235 12.87 -33.79 -15.74
C ALA A 235 12.88 -32.38 -15.12
N LEU A 236 11.79 -31.91 -14.52
CA LEU A 236 11.62 -30.51 -14.07
C LEU A 236 12.46 -30.22 -12.83
N GLN A 237 13.46 -29.34 -12.96
CA GLN A 237 14.41 -28.96 -11.91
C GLN A 237 14.14 -27.57 -11.35
N PHE A 238 13.62 -26.65 -12.16
CA PHE A 238 13.35 -25.27 -11.75
C PHE A 238 11.92 -24.86 -12.15
N LEU A 239 11.18 -24.36 -11.16
CA LEU A 239 9.87 -23.73 -11.35
C LEU A 239 9.86 -22.36 -10.66
N GLY A 240 9.91 -21.29 -11.46
CA GLY A 240 9.81 -19.90 -11.00
C GLY A 240 8.50 -19.26 -11.45
N LEU A 241 7.64 -18.94 -10.49
CA LEU A 241 6.35 -18.25 -10.68
C LEU A 241 6.22 -16.97 -9.84
N THR A 242 7.27 -16.59 -9.11
CA THR A 242 7.35 -15.38 -8.26
C THR A 242 6.88 -14.11 -8.96
N GLY A 243 6.14 -13.24 -8.26
CA GLY A 243 5.73 -11.94 -8.79
C GLY A 243 4.67 -12.09 -9.89
N ASN A 244 3.53 -12.67 -9.54
CA ASN A 244 2.37 -12.86 -10.41
C ASN A 244 1.07 -12.64 -9.58
N SER A 245 -0.09 -12.85 -10.18
CA SER A 245 -1.40 -12.79 -9.52
C SER A 245 -2.05 -14.18 -9.38
N LEU A 246 -1.23 -15.23 -9.17
CA LEU A 246 -1.72 -16.61 -9.00
C LEU A 246 -2.46 -16.75 -7.68
N SER A 247 -3.46 -17.64 -7.64
CA SER A 247 -4.39 -17.81 -6.52
C SER A 247 -4.67 -19.29 -6.24
N GLY A 248 -5.61 -19.60 -5.35
CA GLY A 248 -5.86 -20.98 -4.91
C GLY A 248 -4.76 -21.49 -3.99
N THR A 249 -4.60 -22.81 -3.90
CA THR A 249 -3.62 -23.45 -3.00
C THR A 249 -2.37 -23.90 -3.74
N VAL A 250 -1.27 -24.14 -3.01
CA VAL A 250 -0.11 -24.85 -3.56
C VAL A 250 -0.53 -26.30 -3.87
N PRO A 251 -0.39 -26.82 -5.11
CA PRO A 251 -0.88 -28.14 -5.45
C PRO A 251 -0.07 -29.27 -4.81
N ALA A 252 -0.73 -30.18 -4.09
CA ALA A 252 -0.09 -31.35 -3.48
C ALA A 252 0.65 -32.26 -4.49
N SER A 253 0.27 -32.20 -5.78
CA SER A 253 0.94 -32.89 -6.88
C SER A 253 2.39 -32.47 -7.11
N LEU A 254 2.81 -31.28 -6.64
CA LEU A 254 4.22 -30.85 -6.72
C LEU A 254 5.16 -31.83 -6.00
N GLY A 255 4.70 -32.50 -4.94
CA GLY A 255 5.47 -33.55 -4.26
C GLY A 255 5.83 -34.75 -5.15
N ASN A 256 5.10 -34.98 -6.24
CA ASN A 256 5.40 -36.04 -7.21
C ASN A 256 6.53 -35.67 -8.18
N VAL A 257 7.00 -34.41 -8.19
CA VAL A 257 8.06 -33.90 -9.07
C VAL A 257 9.42 -34.09 -8.40
N SER A 258 9.84 -35.35 -8.26
CA SER A 258 11.06 -35.73 -7.51
C SER A 258 12.38 -35.19 -8.09
N SER A 259 12.35 -34.58 -9.27
CA SER A 259 13.50 -33.93 -9.93
C SER A 259 13.69 -32.47 -9.55
N LEU A 260 12.73 -31.86 -8.84
CA LEU A 260 12.71 -30.43 -8.55
C LEU A 260 13.82 -30.03 -7.55
N ARG A 261 14.51 -28.93 -7.87
CA ARG A 261 15.58 -28.32 -7.08
C ARG A 261 15.25 -26.92 -6.60
N SER A 262 14.46 -26.17 -7.36
CA SER A 262 14.03 -24.82 -6.99
C SER A 262 12.54 -24.62 -7.25
N LEU A 263 11.82 -24.21 -6.21
CA LEU A 263 10.41 -23.84 -6.25
C LEU A 263 10.25 -22.42 -5.70
N LEU A 264 10.01 -21.46 -6.59
CA LEU A 264 9.89 -20.03 -6.26
C LEU A 264 8.47 -19.56 -6.59
N LEU A 265 7.64 -19.36 -5.57
CA LEU A 265 6.22 -19.01 -5.67
C LEU A 265 5.89 -17.67 -4.98
N ALA A 266 6.89 -16.87 -4.64
CA ALA A 266 6.70 -15.69 -3.81
C ALA A 266 5.89 -14.57 -4.50
N GLN A 267 5.40 -13.58 -3.76
CA GLN A 267 4.69 -12.41 -4.32
C GLN A 267 3.52 -12.85 -5.24
N ASN A 268 2.56 -13.57 -4.65
CA ASN A 268 1.36 -14.07 -5.30
C ASN A 268 0.17 -14.04 -4.30
N ASN A 269 -1.02 -14.46 -4.72
CA ASN A 269 -2.22 -14.54 -3.89
C ASN A 269 -2.56 -15.98 -3.47
N LEU A 270 -1.56 -16.85 -3.29
CA LEU A 270 -1.76 -18.25 -2.91
C LEU A 270 -2.21 -18.34 -1.44
N GLY A 271 -3.21 -19.18 -1.15
CA GLY A 271 -3.79 -19.37 0.18
C GLY A 271 -3.89 -20.83 0.60
N GLY A 272 -4.53 -21.08 1.74
CA GLY A 272 -4.60 -22.41 2.36
C GLY A 272 -3.29 -22.81 3.05
N SER A 273 -3.14 -24.11 3.32
CA SER A 273 -1.94 -24.68 3.97
C SER A 273 -0.91 -25.18 2.96
N ILE A 274 0.34 -25.35 3.42
CA ILE A 274 1.37 -26.01 2.62
C ILE A 274 1.08 -27.52 2.59
N PRO A 275 1.07 -28.19 1.43
CA PRO A 275 0.93 -29.64 1.35
C PRO A 275 2.14 -30.37 1.96
N GLU A 276 1.88 -31.36 2.81
CA GLU A 276 2.91 -32.22 3.41
C GLU A 276 3.79 -32.93 2.37
N THR A 277 3.22 -33.22 1.20
CA THR A 277 3.92 -33.86 0.06
C THR A 277 5.08 -33.04 -0.49
N LEU A 278 5.16 -31.72 -0.25
CA LEU A 278 6.35 -30.94 -0.63
C LEU A 278 7.60 -31.39 0.11
N GLY A 279 7.46 -31.84 1.37
CA GLY A 279 8.57 -32.38 2.17
C GLY A 279 9.09 -33.74 1.69
N GLN A 280 8.47 -34.33 0.65
CA GLN A 280 8.89 -35.60 0.05
C GLN A 280 9.81 -35.41 -1.16
N ILE A 281 10.10 -34.17 -1.58
CA ILE A 281 10.96 -33.86 -2.74
C ILE A 281 12.44 -33.99 -2.29
N PRO A 282 13.18 -35.03 -2.69
CA PRO A 282 14.42 -35.42 -2.01
C PRO A 282 15.61 -34.46 -2.20
N ASN A 283 15.58 -33.65 -3.26
CA ASN A 283 16.70 -32.80 -3.69
C ASN A 283 16.32 -31.32 -3.84
N LEU A 284 15.29 -30.85 -3.12
CA LEU A 284 14.88 -29.45 -3.13
C LEU A 284 15.93 -28.59 -2.39
N ILE A 285 16.48 -27.61 -3.09
CA ILE A 285 17.53 -26.70 -2.58
C ILE A 285 16.94 -25.35 -2.20
N MET A 286 15.95 -24.87 -2.95
CA MET A 286 15.31 -23.57 -2.74
C MET A 286 13.80 -23.75 -2.68
N LEU A 287 13.20 -23.34 -1.55
CA LEU A 287 11.77 -23.24 -1.36
C LEU A 287 11.44 -21.82 -0.90
N ASP A 288 10.81 -21.03 -1.77
CA ASP A 288 10.35 -19.68 -1.47
C ASP A 288 8.83 -19.56 -1.72
N LEU A 289 8.10 -19.34 -0.62
CA LEU A 289 6.64 -19.21 -0.58
C LEU A 289 6.22 -17.82 -0.06
N SER A 290 7.13 -16.85 -0.06
CA SER A 290 6.98 -15.56 0.64
C SER A 290 5.94 -14.64 0.01
N TYR A 291 5.45 -13.65 0.76
CA TYR A 291 4.50 -12.64 0.29
C TYR A 291 3.29 -13.28 -0.41
N ASN A 292 2.57 -14.10 0.35
CA ASN A 292 1.38 -14.83 -0.06
C ASN A 292 0.32 -14.77 1.07
N ARG A 293 -0.79 -15.51 0.93
CA ARG A 293 -1.87 -15.64 1.92
C ARG A 293 -1.91 -17.05 2.55
N LEU A 294 -0.77 -17.74 2.57
CA LEU A 294 -0.67 -19.09 3.12
C LEU A 294 -0.85 -19.06 4.65
N SER A 295 -1.37 -20.15 5.20
CA SER A 295 -1.88 -20.20 6.57
C SER A 295 -1.82 -21.60 7.18
N GLY A 296 -2.12 -21.71 8.47
CA GLY A 296 -2.06 -22.98 9.20
C GLY A 296 -0.62 -23.33 9.61
N TYR A 297 -0.37 -24.61 9.86
CA TYR A 297 0.93 -25.10 10.30
C TYR A 297 1.87 -25.38 9.11
N VAL A 298 3.17 -25.20 9.33
CA VAL A 298 4.21 -25.66 8.41
C VAL A 298 4.40 -27.18 8.63
N PRO A 299 4.30 -28.03 7.59
CA PRO A 299 4.47 -29.48 7.74
C PRO A 299 5.82 -29.88 8.33
N ALA A 300 5.81 -30.81 9.29
CA ALA A 300 7.02 -31.33 9.94
C ALA A 300 8.06 -31.89 8.95
N THR A 301 7.59 -32.44 7.82
CA THR A 301 8.44 -32.96 6.75
C THR A 301 9.35 -31.90 6.12
N LEU A 302 8.92 -30.63 6.05
CA LEU A 302 9.75 -29.54 5.51
C LEU A 302 10.94 -29.21 6.42
N TYR A 303 10.77 -29.30 7.73
CA TYR A 303 11.84 -29.05 8.71
C TYR A 303 12.93 -30.14 8.71
N ASN A 304 12.73 -31.26 8.01
CA ASN A 304 13.68 -32.36 7.89
C ASN A 304 14.31 -32.47 6.47
N MET A 305 14.12 -31.46 5.61
CA MET A 305 14.67 -31.43 4.25
C MET A 305 16.14 -30.99 4.27
N SER A 306 17.03 -31.91 4.62
CA SER A 306 18.48 -31.64 4.74
C SER A 306 19.16 -31.11 3.46
N SER A 307 18.51 -31.18 2.29
CA SER A 307 18.96 -30.61 1.02
C SER A 307 18.68 -29.11 0.84
N LEU A 308 17.83 -28.49 1.67
CA LEU A 308 17.50 -27.06 1.56
C LEU A 308 18.70 -26.16 1.92
N ALA A 309 18.97 -25.19 1.05
CA ALA A 309 19.88 -24.07 1.26
C ALA A 309 19.13 -22.73 1.47
N LEU A 310 17.94 -22.59 0.89
CA LEU A 310 17.03 -21.45 1.11
C LEU A 310 15.64 -21.98 1.48
N PHE A 311 15.13 -21.54 2.62
CA PHE A 311 13.76 -21.78 3.06
C PHE A 311 13.12 -20.45 3.49
N SER A 312 12.18 -19.95 2.68
CA SER A 312 11.52 -18.67 2.89
C SER A 312 10.00 -18.81 2.89
N LEU A 313 9.39 -18.34 3.98
CA LEU A 313 7.96 -18.34 4.29
C LEU A 313 7.46 -16.93 4.62
N ARG A 314 8.28 -15.90 4.36
CA ARG A 314 8.13 -14.53 4.86
C ARG A 314 6.79 -13.91 4.44
N SER A 315 6.17 -13.08 5.27
CA SER A 315 4.93 -12.35 4.97
C SER A 315 3.79 -13.28 4.53
N ASN A 316 3.27 -14.07 5.47
CA ASN A 316 2.15 -15.00 5.32
C ASN A 316 1.30 -14.99 6.62
N SER A 317 0.51 -16.03 6.89
CA SER A 317 -0.29 -16.22 8.11
C SER A 317 -0.05 -17.59 8.76
N PHE A 318 1.19 -18.09 8.73
CA PHE A 318 1.56 -19.34 9.39
C PHE A 318 1.48 -19.23 10.92
N ILE A 319 1.07 -20.32 11.56
CA ILE A 319 0.91 -20.47 13.01
C ILE A 319 1.70 -21.66 13.54
N GLY A 320 1.80 -21.75 14.87
CA GLY A 320 2.52 -22.82 15.56
C GLY A 320 3.91 -22.37 16.03
N GLU A 321 4.71 -23.32 16.47
CA GLU A 321 6.07 -23.08 16.97
C GLU A 321 7.12 -23.48 15.92
N ILE A 322 8.27 -22.82 15.95
CA ILE A 322 9.44 -23.26 15.19
C ILE A 322 10.06 -24.45 15.93
N PRO A 323 10.28 -25.62 15.30
CA PRO A 323 10.77 -26.81 15.99
C PRO A 323 12.07 -26.58 16.76
N SER A 324 12.14 -27.09 17.99
CA SER A 324 13.27 -26.88 18.89
C SER A 324 14.58 -27.48 18.39
N ASP A 325 14.50 -28.47 17.48
CA ASP A 325 15.57 -29.23 16.85
C ASP A 325 15.95 -28.76 15.44
N ILE A 326 15.29 -27.72 14.91
CA ILE A 326 15.45 -27.23 13.51
C ILE A 326 16.90 -27.09 13.05
N GLY A 327 17.81 -26.68 13.94
CA GLY A 327 19.23 -26.50 13.62
C GLY A 327 20.05 -27.77 13.39
N HIS A 328 19.51 -28.93 13.78
CA HIS A 328 20.10 -30.24 13.45
C HIS A 328 19.49 -30.82 12.17
N SER A 329 18.22 -30.51 11.90
CA SER A 329 17.43 -31.10 10.82
C SER A 329 17.64 -30.42 9.45
N LEU A 330 18.12 -29.17 9.43
CA LEU A 330 18.44 -28.40 8.20
C LEU A 330 19.94 -27.96 8.13
N PRO A 331 20.92 -28.88 8.07
CA PRO A 331 22.35 -28.55 8.22
C PRO A 331 22.99 -27.77 7.05
N ASN A 332 22.39 -27.81 5.86
CA ASN A 332 22.89 -27.11 4.67
C ASN A 332 22.29 -25.70 4.48
N LEU A 333 21.42 -25.26 5.39
CA LEU A 333 20.66 -24.03 5.25
C LEU A 333 21.56 -22.79 5.33
N GLN A 334 21.38 -21.86 4.39
CA GLN A 334 22.10 -20.59 4.29
C GLN A 334 21.18 -19.40 4.53
N THR A 335 19.91 -19.52 4.14
CA THR A 335 18.87 -18.49 4.34
C THR A 335 17.63 -19.12 4.96
N LEU A 336 17.24 -18.63 6.14
CA LEU A 336 16.00 -18.98 6.83
C LEU A 336 15.19 -17.70 7.07
N GLU A 337 14.04 -17.59 6.42
CA GLU A 337 13.17 -16.41 6.50
C GLU A 337 11.75 -16.83 6.85
N MET A 338 11.32 -16.52 8.07
CA MET A 338 9.98 -16.81 8.61
C MET A 338 9.27 -15.54 9.09
N GLY A 339 9.87 -14.37 8.85
CA GLY A 339 9.35 -13.08 9.31
C GLY A 339 7.97 -12.72 8.76
N GLY A 340 7.20 -11.90 9.47
CA GLY A 340 5.85 -11.50 9.04
C GLY A 340 4.85 -12.65 9.06
N ASN A 341 4.75 -13.35 10.18
CA ASN A 341 3.86 -14.50 10.40
C ASN A 341 3.25 -14.45 11.82
N LYS A 342 2.69 -15.56 12.30
CA LYS A 342 2.11 -15.70 13.65
C LYS A 342 2.77 -16.85 14.42
N PHE A 343 4.06 -17.10 14.17
CA PHE A 343 4.82 -18.09 14.93
C PHE A 343 4.94 -17.66 16.40
N LEU A 344 4.73 -18.62 17.30
CA LEU A 344 4.78 -18.46 18.75
C LEU A 344 5.91 -19.32 19.35
N GLY A 345 6.08 -19.24 20.66
CA GLY A 345 7.11 -19.99 21.39
C GLY A 345 8.43 -19.23 21.47
N LEU A 346 9.53 -19.97 21.63
CA LEU A 346 10.88 -19.42 21.81
C LEU A 346 11.65 -19.39 20.48
N VAL A 347 12.69 -18.56 20.39
CA VAL A 347 13.72 -18.71 19.34
C VAL A 347 14.50 -20.02 19.64
N PRO A 348 14.53 -21.02 18.74
CA PRO A 348 15.16 -22.31 19.04
C PRO A 348 16.66 -22.22 19.29
N TYR A 349 17.13 -22.76 20.42
CA TYR A 349 18.56 -22.81 20.74
C TYR A 349 19.37 -23.63 19.72
N SER A 350 18.78 -24.67 19.10
CA SER A 350 19.47 -25.51 18.12
C SER A 350 19.97 -24.74 16.88
N LEU A 351 19.43 -23.56 16.58
CA LEU A 351 19.91 -22.68 15.49
C LEU A 351 21.43 -22.43 15.56
N THR A 352 22.01 -22.45 16.76
CA THR A 352 23.47 -22.42 17.00
C THR A 352 24.27 -23.49 16.25
N SER A 353 23.64 -24.61 15.87
CA SER A 353 24.23 -25.72 15.11
C SER A 353 24.24 -25.48 13.59
N MET A 354 23.51 -24.47 13.09
CA MET A 354 23.48 -24.13 11.65
C MET A 354 24.72 -23.31 11.24
N SER A 355 25.88 -23.96 11.18
CA SER A 355 27.17 -23.32 10.86
C SER A 355 27.22 -22.65 9.47
N ASN A 356 26.35 -23.07 8.54
CA ASN A 356 26.25 -22.52 7.18
C ASN A 356 25.31 -21.30 7.07
N LEU A 357 24.52 -20.99 8.11
CA LEU A 357 23.48 -19.96 8.02
C LEU A 357 24.10 -18.56 7.93
N ARG A 358 23.59 -17.77 6.96
CA ARG A 358 24.04 -16.41 6.64
C ARG A 358 22.95 -15.38 6.90
N VAL A 359 21.69 -15.74 6.68
CA VAL A 359 20.52 -14.89 6.89
C VAL A 359 19.53 -15.62 7.78
N LEU A 360 19.17 -14.99 8.90
CA LEU A 360 18.09 -15.42 9.78
C LEU A 360 17.10 -14.25 9.96
N ASP A 361 15.90 -14.41 9.42
CA ASP A 361 14.79 -13.46 9.59
C ASP A 361 13.60 -14.14 10.29
N LEU A 362 13.39 -13.78 11.56
CA LEU A 362 12.24 -14.17 12.38
C LEU A 362 11.39 -12.96 12.77
N SER A 363 11.52 -11.84 12.05
CA SER A 363 10.86 -10.56 12.36
C SER A 363 9.32 -10.64 12.39
N SER A 364 8.65 -9.68 13.02
CA SER A 364 7.19 -9.48 12.93
C SER A 364 6.40 -10.78 13.16
N ASN A 365 6.59 -11.37 14.35
CA ASN A 365 5.99 -12.64 14.79
C ASN A 365 5.51 -12.51 16.26
N LEU A 366 5.13 -13.63 16.89
CA LEU A 366 4.69 -13.69 18.29
C LEU A 366 5.70 -14.42 19.19
N LEU A 367 6.98 -14.48 18.78
CA LEU A 367 8.05 -15.16 19.52
C LEU A 367 8.33 -14.42 20.83
N MET A 368 8.66 -15.19 21.88
CA MET A 368 8.84 -14.69 23.23
C MET A 368 10.06 -15.31 23.94
N GLY A 369 10.30 -14.88 25.17
CA GLY A 369 11.39 -15.40 26.00
C GLY A 369 12.72 -14.71 25.73
N VAL A 370 13.81 -15.29 26.22
CA VAL A 370 15.17 -14.71 26.09
C VAL A 370 15.78 -15.13 24.75
N VAL A 371 16.45 -14.21 24.06
CA VAL A 371 17.20 -14.52 22.84
C VAL A 371 18.36 -15.48 23.18
N PRO A 372 18.50 -16.65 22.52
CA PRO A 372 19.59 -17.58 22.78
C PRO A 372 20.94 -17.06 22.26
N SER A 373 22.04 -17.61 22.79
CA SER A 373 23.40 -17.27 22.36
C SER A 373 23.75 -17.82 20.98
N LEU A 374 23.49 -17.05 19.92
CA LEU A 374 23.70 -17.43 18.50
C LEU A 374 25.16 -17.37 18.01
N GLY A 375 26.12 -17.03 18.88
CA GLY A 375 27.53 -16.77 18.54
C GLY A 375 28.30 -17.88 17.80
N SER A 376 27.84 -19.13 17.84
CA SER A 376 28.46 -20.26 17.12
C SER A 376 28.28 -20.19 15.60
N MET A 377 27.37 -19.35 15.11
CA MET A 377 27.03 -19.22 13.69
C MET A 377 28.02 -18.29 12.96
N ALA A 378 29.27 -18.74 12.78
CA ALA A 378 30.37 -17.90 12.28
C ALA A 378 30.12 -17.24 10.91
N ASN A 379 29.27 -17.82 10.06
CA ASN A 379 28.88 -17.30 8.75
C ASN A 379 27.69 -16.33 8.78
N LEU A 380 27.06 -16.12 9.95
CA LEU A 380 25.88 -15.26 10.10
C LEU A 380 26.23 -13.82 9.71
N SER A 381 25.50 -13.30 8.72
CA SER A 381 25.71 -11.96 8.16
C SER A 381 24.51 -11.04 8.40
N GLN A 382 23.30 -11.58 8.52
CA GLN A 382 22.09 -10.81 8.76
C GLN A 382 21.22 -11.51 9.81
N LEU A 383 20.85 -10.77 10.85
CA LEU A 383 19.97 -11.24 11.93
C LEU A 383 18.83 -10.24 12.16
N PHE A 384 17.61 -10.65 11.82
CA PHE A 384 16.39 -9.86 12.02
C PHE A 384 15.45 -10.58 12.99
N LEU A 385 15.25 -10.00 14.17
CA LEU A 385 14.34 -10.49 15.22
C LEU A 385 13.31 -9.42 15.62
N ARG A 386 13.18 -8.35 14.83
CA ARG A 386 12.35 -7.19 15.15
C ARG A 386 10.87 -7.54 15.34
N ASP A 387 10.08 -6.66 15.95
CA ASP A 387 8.62 -6.79 16.11
C ASP A 387 8.20 -8.16 16.70
N ASN A 388 8.68 -8.46 17.90
CA ASN A 388 8.38 -9.69 18.64
C ASN A 388 8.22 -9.37 20.15
N LYS A 389 8.19 -10.39 21.02
CA LYS A 389 8.10 -10.26 22.49
C LYS A 389 9.36 -10.79 23.18
N LEU A 390 10.52 -10.60 22.55
CA LEU A 390 11.81 -11.12 23.02
C LEU A 390 12.41 -10.24 24.12
N LYS A 391 13.16 -10.87 25.02
CA LYS A 391 13.88 -10.28 26.16
C LYS A 391 15.38 -10.47 26.00
N ALA A 392 16.15 -9.53 26.54
CA ALA A 392 17.61 -9.57 26.47
C ALA A 392 18.24 -10.57 27.45
N GLY A 393 17.55 -10.86 28.55
CA GLY A 393 18.09 -11.65 29.65
C GLY A 393 19.24 -10.91 30.33
N ASP A 394 20.40 -11.54 30.36
CA ASP A 394 21.69 -11.01 30.81
C ASP A 394 22.55 -10.41 29.67
N TRP A 395 21.98 -10.29 28.46
CA TRP A 395 22.68 -9.91 27.23
C TRP A 395 23.79 -10.89 26.79
N ALA A 396 23.76 -12.15 27.25
CA ALA A 396 24.66 -13.19 26.77
C ALA A 396 24.56 -13.41 25.25
N PHE A 397 23.37 -13.20 24.65
CA PHE A 397 23.20 -13.32 23.20
C PHE A 397 24.05 -12.31 22.43
N LEU A 398 24.01 -11.03 22.82
CA LEU A 398 24.79 -9.96 22.18
C LEU A 398 26.29 -10.20 22.37
N THR A 399 26.68 -10.64 23.56
CA THR A 399 28.06 -11.04 23.86
C THR A 399 28.51 -12.22 23.02
N SER A 400 27.62 -13.18 22.71
CA SER A 400 27.96 -14.30 21.81
C SER A 400 28.13 -13.85 20.35
N LEU A 401 27.36 -12.86 19.90
CA LEU A 401 27.40 -12.35 18.51
C LEU A 401 28.74 -11.66 18.16
N THR A 402 29.62 -11.37 19.12
CA THR A 402 31.01 -10.92 18.84
C THR A 402 31.80 -11.96 18.04
N ASN A 403 31.43 -13.24 18.14
CA ASN A 403 32.05 -14.33 17.39
C ASN A 403 31.55 -14.41 15.93
N CYS A 404 30.43 -13.75 15.58
CA CYS A 404 29.85 -13.72 14.25
C CYS A 404 30.58 -12.67 13.38
N THR A 405 31.82 -12.96 12.98
CA THR A 405 32.69 -11.99 12.26
C THR A 405 32.14 -11.53 10.90
N GLN A 406 31.18 -12.25 10.30
CA GLN A 406 30.53 -11.85 9.05
C GLN A 406 29.27 -10.97 9.22
N LEU A 407 28.88 -10.66 10.47
CA LEU A 407 27.68 -9.89 10.78
C LEU A 407 27.75 -8.48 10.18
N ARG A 408 26.76 -8.13 9.36
CA ARG A 408 26.58 -6.83 8.71
C ARG A 408 25.32 -6.13 9.21
N LEU A 409 24.22 -6.86 9.38
CA LEU A 409 22.91 -6.30 9.74
C LEU A 409 22.40 -6.98 11.01
N LEU A 410 22.13 -6.19 12.06
CA LEU A 410 21.52 -6.64 13.31
C LEU A 410 20.30 -5.78 13.65
N SER A 411 19.13 -6.40 13.75
CA SER A 411 17.85 -5.74 14.01
C SER A 411 17.07 -6.50 15.07
N VAL A 412 16.87 -5.90 16.23
CA VAL A 412 16.11 -6.46 17.37
C VAL A 412 15.12 -5.45 17.96
N ASP A 413 14.75 -4.48 17.14
CA ASP A 413 13.79 -3.41 17.37
C ASP A 413 12.36 -3.91 17.63
N GLY A 414 11.49 -3.08 18.22
CA GLY A 414 10.08 -3.44 18.46
C GLY A 414 9.91 -4.68 19.35
N ASN A 415 10.69 -4.77 20.42
CA ASN A 415 10.72 -5.91 21.35
C ASN A 415 10.58 -5.43 22.81
N ILE A 416 10.79 -6.34 23.77
CA ILE A 416 10.82 -6.02 25.21
C ILE A 416 12.20 -6.29 25.82
N LEU A 417 13.26 -5.99 25.05
CA LEU A 417 14.65 -6.05 25.52
C LEU A 417 14.85 -4.99 26.62
N ASN A 418 15.30 -5.42 27.79
CA ASN A 418 15.45 -4.57 28.96
C ASN A 418 16.83 -4.70 29.63
N GLY A 419 17.08 -3.89 30.65
CA GLY A 419 18.37 -3.80 31.32
C GLY A 419 19.36 -2.90 30.58
N ILE A 420 20.65 -3.02 30.92
CA ILE A 420 21.71 -2.13 30.42
C ILE A 420 22.45 -2.80 29.26
N LEU A 421 22.59 -2.08 28.13
CA LEU A 421 23.35 -2.53 26.97
C LEU A 421 24.83 -2.73 27.37
N PRO A 422 25.42 -3.94 27.23
CA PRO A 422 26.79 -4.19 27.68
C PRO A 422 27.83 -3.63 26.72
N LYS A 423 29.02 -3.30 27.25
CA LYS A 423 30.22 -2.87 26.50
C LYS A 423 30.61 -3.82 25.36
N ALA A 424 30.23 -5.10 25.45
CA ALA A 424 30.43 -6.10 24.40
C ALA A 424 29.82 -5.73 23.04
N VAL A 425 28.86 -4.80 22.99
CA VAL A 425 28.35 -4.21 21.74
C VAL A 425 29.47 -3.66 20.83
N GLY A 426 30.53 -3.09 21.41
CA GLY A 426 31.69 -2.58 20.66
C GLY A 426 32.67 -3.64 20.19
N ASN A 427 32.41 -4.92 20.50
CA ASN A 427 33.17 -6.08 20.03
C ASN A 427 32.38 -6.89 18.99
N LEU A 428 31.20 -6.42 18.55
CA LEU A 428 30.52 -6.96 17.37
C LEU A 428 31.40 -6.78 16.12
N SER A 429 31.06 -7.47 15.03
CA SER A 429 31.86 -7.41 13.80
C SER A 429 32.09 -5.97 13.35
N THR A 430 33.34 -5.64 13.01
CA THR A 430 33.68 -4.35 12.39
C THR A 430 33.10 -4.20 10.98
N ARG A 431 32.47 -5.24 10.42
CA ARG A 431 31.66 -5.19 9.19
C ARG A 431 30.19 -4.80 9.45
N LEU A 432 29.79 -4.55 10.71
CA LEU A 432 28.42 -4.16 11.03
C LEU A 432 28.11 -2.79 10.43
N GLU A 433 27.13 -2.78 9.53
CA GLU A 433 26.62 -1.60 8.83
C GLU A 433 25.35 -1.08 9.52
N TRP A 434 24.45 -1.97 9.95
CA TRP A 434 23.19 -1.58 10.61
C TRP A 434 23.08 -2.21 12.00
N LEU A 435 22.84 -1.37 13.00
CA LEU A 435 22.49 -1.75 14.36
C LEU A 435 21.17 -1.06 14.75
N ASN A 436 20.08 -1.84 14.82
CA ASN A 436 18.77 -1.35 15.23
C ASN A 436 18.32 -2.04 16.54
N LEU A 437 18.16 -1.20 17.56
CA LEU A 437 17.75 -1.50 18.93
C LEU A 437 16.51 -0.69 19.35
N GLY A 438 15.91 0.07 18.44
CA GLY A 438 14.82 1.01 18.73
C GLY A 438 13.53 0.34 19.23
N GLY A 439 12.65 1.09 19.89
CA GLY A 439 11.35 0.57 20.35
C GLY A 439 11.48 -0.60 21.34
N ASN A 440 12.25 -0.39 22.41
CA ASN A 440 12.56 -1.40 23.41
C ASN A 440 12.53 -0.79 24.84
N GLN A 441 12.99 -1.54 25.85
CA GLN A 441 13.04 -1.13 27.25
C GLN A 441 14.48 -1.01 27.77
N ILE A 442 15.44 -0.72 26.88
CA ILE A 442 16.87 -0.62 27.21
C ILE A 442 17.09 0.63 28.06
N SER A 443 17.87 0.50 29.14
CA SER A 443 18.09 1.55 30.14
C SER A 443 19.57 1.78 30.42
N GLY A 444 19.87 2.84 31.17
CA GLY A 444 21.24 3.25 31.46
C GLY A 444 21.92 3.93 30.28
N ASN A 445 23.24 4.03 30.32
CA ASN A 445 24.00 4.85 29.38
C ASN A 445 24.38 4.08 28.11
N ILE A 446 24.46 4.79 26.98
CA ILE A 446 25.04 4.28 25.73
C ILE A 446 26.52 3.96 25.96
N PRO A 447 27.01 2.72 25.70
CA PRO A 447 28.42 2.38 25.84
C PRO A 447 29.30 3.14 24.84
N ALA A 448 30.41 3.71 25.30
CA ALA A 448 31.36 4.42 24.43
C ALA A 448 32.02 3.48 23.40
N GLU A 449 32.09 2.19 23.71
CA GLU A 449 32.62 1.12 22.86
C GLU A 449 31.85 0.96 21.53
N ILE A 450 30.62 1.47 21.39
CA ILE A 450 29.89 1.51 20.10
C ILE A 450 30.72 2.20 19.00
N GLY A 451 31.58 3.17 19.34
CA GLY A 451 32.46 3.84 18.38
C GLY A 451 33.49 2.94 17.71
N ASN A 452 33.69 1.70 18.18
CA ASN A 452 34.53 0.71 17.52
C ASN A 452 33.92 0.18 16.20
N LEU A 453 32.61 0.36 16.00
CA LEU A 453 31.86 -0.14 14.85
C LEU A 453 32.03 0.79 13.64
N VAL A 454 33.26 0.97 13.16
CA VAL A 454 33.65 2.04 12.22
C VAL A 454 32.96 2.00 10.84
N ASN A 455 32.35 0.88 10.45
CA ASN A 455 31.57 0.76 9.19
C ASN A 455 30.05 0.97 9.41
N LEU A 456 29.62 1.35 10.60
CA LEU A 456 28.21 1.56 10.92
C LEU A 456 27.65 2.74 10.11
N ALA A 457 26.65 2.46 9.28
CA ALA A 457 25.91 3.40 8.46
C ALA A 457 24.53 3.74 9.07
N LEU A 458 23.95 2.84 9.87
CA LEU A 458 22.68 3.04 10.56
C LEU A 458 22.82 2.66 12.03
N LEU A 459 22.56 3.63 12.91
CA LEU A 459 22.38 3.42 14.34
C LEU A 459 20.99 3.92 14.76
N ASP A 460 20.14 3.00 15.19
CA ASP A 460 18.84 3.32 15.79
C ASP A 460 18.74 2.72 17.18
N MET A 461 18.57 3.59 18.17
CA MET A 461 18.30 3.27 19.57
C MET A 461 17.15 4.13 20.12
N GLY A 462 16.31 4.68 19.23
CA GLY A 462 15.19 5.54 19.61
C GLY A 462 14.11 4.78 20.39
N GLN A 463 13.19 5.49 21.04
CA GLN A 463 12.08 4.92 21.81
C GLN A 463 12.55 3.85 22.82
N ASN A 464 13.40 4.27 23.76
CA ASN A 464 13.97 3.45 24.82
C ASN A 464 13.98 4.24 26.15
N MET A 465 14.68 3.74 27.16
CA MET A 465 14.87 4.41 28.47
C MET A 465 16.34 4.78 28.71
N LEU A 466 17.11 5.05 27.64
CA LEU A 466 18.54 5.37 27.71
C LEU A 466 18.74 6.73 28.38
N SER A 467 19.80 6.86 29.17
CA SER A 467 20.07 8.03 30.01
C SER A 467 21.51 8.54 29.87
N GLY A 468 21.73 9.78 30.30
CA GLY A 468 23.07 10.37 30.36
C GLY A 468 23.59 10.81 29.00
N LYS A 469 24.89 11.09 28.91
CA LYS A 469 25.48 11.73 27.72
C LYS A 469 25.66 10.76 26.54
N ILE A 470 25.39 11.26 25.33
CA ILE A 470 25.79 10.59 24.08
C ILE A 470 27.33 10.56 24.02
N PRO A 471 27.99 9.39 23.97
CA PRO A 471 29.45 9.30 24.01
C PRO A 471 30.13 10.02 22.83
N LEU A 472 31.26 10.69 23.11
CA LEU A 472 32.07 11.38 22.08
C LEU A 472 32.45 10.48 20.90
N THR A 473 32.57 9.17 21.14
CA THR A 473 32.93 8.16 20.16
C THR A 473 31.83 7.90 19.11
N VAL A 474 30.55 8.12 19.43
CA VAL A 474 29.43 7.99 18.46
C VAL A 474 29.55 9.06 17.37
N TRP A 475 29.92 10.29 17.74
CA TRP A 475 30.10 11.41 16.82
C TRP A 475 31.31 11.27 15.89
N ASN A 476 32.16 10.26 16.08
CA ASN A 476 33.29 9.95 15.21
C ASN A 476 33.02 8.81 14.21
N LEU A 477 31.80 8.25 14.19
CA LEU A 477 31.40 7.22 13.23
C LEU A 477 31.11 7.83 11.85
N SER A 478 32.15 8.21 11.13
CA SER A 478 32.09 9.00 9.89
C SER A 478 31.28 8.37 8.74
N ASN A 479 31.02 7.06 8.78
CA ASN A 479 30.18 6.35 7.82
C ASN A 479 28.67 6.43 8.12
N LEU A 480 28.25 6.98 9.27
CA LEU A 480 26.83 7.10 9.61
C LEU A 480 26.07 7.92 8.57
N PHE A 481 25.02 7.31 8.04
CA PHE A 481 24.01 7.90 7.15
C PHE A 481 22.74 8.25 7.95
N LEU A 482 22.33 7.40 8.89
CA LEU A 482 21.16 7.59 9.75
C LEU A 482 21.55 7.41 11.23
N LEU A 483 21.23 8.41 12.05
CA LEU A 483 21.35 8.35 13.51
C LEU A 483 20.01 8.69 14.18
N ARG A 484 19.43 7.71 14.88
CA ARG A 484 18.18 7.84 15.64
C ARG A 484 18.39 7.52 17.11
N LEU A 485 18.28 8.53 17.95
CA LEU A 485 18.36 8.42 19.42
C LEU A 485 17.16 9.09 20.12
N SER A 486 16.12 9.43 19.36
CA SER A 486 14.95 10.16 19.86
C SER A 486 14.12 9.37 20.87
N MET A 487 13.26 10.06 21.63
CA MET A 487 12.36 9.47 22.65
C MET A 487 13.14 8.63 23.67
N ASN A 488 14.05 9.28 24.40
CA ASN A 488 14.90 8.72 25.45
C ASN A 488 15.07 9.77 26.59
N LYS A 489 16.04 9.58 27.48
CA LYS A 489 16.44 10.51 28.56
C LYS A 489 17.91 10.93 28.42
N LEU A 490 18.38 11.06 27.19
CA LEU A 490 19.78 11.42 26.91
C LEU A 490 19.98 12.90 27.23
N SER A 491 21.09 13.23 27.90
CA SER A 491 21.31 14.56 28.46
C SER A 491 22.69 15.12 28.16
N GLY A 492 22.89 16.42 28.44
CA GLY A 492 24.11 17.14 28.12
C GLY A 492 24.16 17.67 26.69
N GLU A 493 25.33 18.15 26.29
CA GLU A 493 25.52 18.95 25.07
C GLU A 493 25.79 18.12 23.82
N ILE A 494 25.36 18.65 22.66
CA ILE A 494 25.78 18.16 21.35
C ILE A 494 27.20 18.72 21.09
N PRO A 495 28.24 17.88 20.98
CA PRO A 495 29.61 18.35 20.87
C PRO A 495 29.94 18.86 19.46
N SER A 496 30.94 19.73 19.33
CA SER A 496 31.47 20.20 18.04
C SER A 496 31.95 19.07 17.12
N THR A 497 32.27 17.89 17.66
CA THR A 497 32.61 16.70 16.87
C THR A 497 31.46 16.16 16.01
N VAL A 498 30.22 16.64 16.17
CA VAL A 498 29.10 16.30 15.26
C VAL A 498 29.45 16.54 13.78
N GLY A 499 30.27 17.55 13.50
CA GLY A 499 30.72 17.87 12.14
C GLY A 499 31.61 16.80 11.48
N ASN A 500 32.08 15.80 12.24
CA ASN A 500 32.81 14.65 11.70
C ASN A 500 31.89 13.67 10.94
N LEU A 501 30.57 13.75 11.14
CA LEU A 501 29.57 12.87 10.52
C LEU A 501 29.23 13.35 9.09
N ALA A 502 30.24 13.40 8.21
CA ALA A 502 30.13 13.97 6.87
C ALA A 502 29.25 13.16 5.89
N GLN A 503 28.90 11.91 6.22
CA GLN A 503 27.96 11.09 5.43
C GLN A 503 26.50 11.19 5.91
N LEU A 504 26.24 11.88 7.02
CA LEU A 504 24.95 11.89 7.70
C LEU A 504 23.87 12.57 6.85
N SER A 505 22.78 11.84 6.61
CA SER A 505 21.61 12.25 5.85
C SER A 505 20.42 12.56 6.75
N GLU A 506 20.29 11.88 7.88
CA GLU A 506 19.18 12.06 8.81
C GLU A 506 19.66 11.95 10.26
N LEU A 507 19.30 12.96 11.07
CA LEU A 507 19.61 13.03 12.51
C LEU A 507 18.35 13.31 13.33
N TYR A 508 17.93 12.34 14.16
CA TYR A 508 16.79 12.47 15.08
C TYR A 508 17.26 12.34 16.53
N LEU A 509 17.19 13.45 17.28
CA LEU A 509 17.48 13.52 18.70
C LEU A 509 16.28 14.00 19.53
N HIS A 510 15.09 14.12 18.92
CA HIS A 510 13.93 14.70 19.59
C HIS A 510 13.48 13.95 20.85
N GLY A 511 12.81 14.64 21.77
CA GLY A 511 12.24 14.01 22.97
C GLY A 511 13.32 13.42 23.86
N ASN A 512 14.23 14.29 24.32
CA ASN A 512 15.36 13.98 25.19
C ASN A 512 15.59 15.13 26.18
N GLU A 513 16.66 15.04 26.99
CA GLU A 513 17.07 16.03 27.99
C GLU A 513 18.36 16.77 27.56
N LEU A 514 18.61 16.90 26.24
CA LEU A 514 19.82 17.54 25.72
C LEU A 514 19.80 19.06 25.99
N SER A 515 20.95 19.62 26.33
CA SER A 515 21.07 21.00 26.85
C SER A 515 22.22 21.76 26.18
N GLY A 516 22.25 23.09 26.36
CA GLY A 516 23.30 23.95 25.81
C GLY A 516 23.06 24.30 24.34
N ALA A 517 24.03 25.01 23.74
CA ALA A 517 23.87 25.57 22.41
C ALA A 517 24.04 24.53 21.28
N ILE A 518 23.34 24.75 20.17
CA ILE A 518 23.56 23.99 18.92
C ILE A 518 24.96 24.34 18.38
N PRO A 519 25.88 23.37 18.21
CA PRO A 519 27.25 23.65 17.80
C PRO A 519 27.31 24.04 16.31
N ALA A 520 28.00 25.15 15.99
CA ALA A 520 28.22 25.62 14.62
C ALA A 520 28.79 24.55 13.67
N ASN A 521 29.62 23.63 14.20
CA ASN A 521 30.16 22.50 13.45
C ASN A 521 29.12 21.57 12.80
N ILE A 522 27.85 21.59 13.23
CA ILE A 522 26.78 20.85 12.53
C ILE A 522 26.67 21.24 11.05
N GLY A 523 27.05 22.48 10.70
CA GLY A 523 27.18 22.98 9.33
C GLY A 523 28.14 22.19 8.43
N GLN A 524 28.97 21.31 8.99
CA GLN A 524 29.88 20.42 8.25
C GLN A 524 29.17 19.16 7.72
N CYS A 525 27.98 18.82 8.22
CA CYS A 525 27.14 17.70 7.75
C CYS A 525 26.43 18.03 6.41
N GLN A 526 27.20 18.28 5.37
CA GLN A 526 26.74 18.78 4.05
C GLN A 526 25.87 17.79 3.24
N ARG A 527 25.50 16.64 3.79
CA ARG A 527 24.53 15.68 3.20
C ARG A 527 23.21 15.59 3.97
N LEU A 528 23.06 16.32 5.06
CA LEU A 528 21.91 16.22 5.95
C LEU A 528 20.65 16.71 5.24
N LEU A 529 19.70 15.79 5.02
CA LEU A 529 18.39 16.06 4.43
C LEU A 529 17.37 16.43 5.50
N LEU A 530 17.50 15.85 6.71
CA LEU A 530 16.63 16.10 7.86
C LEU A 530 17.45 16.27 9.14
N LEU A 531 17.13 17.34 9.89
CA LEU A 531 17.58 17.54 11.26
C LEU A 531 16.38 17.75 12.19
N ASP A 532 16.29 16.93 13.23
CA ASP A 532 15.25 17.03 14.26
C ASP A 532 15.86 16.98 15.66
N LEU A 533 15.85 18.15 16.32
CA LEU A 533 16.34 18.41 17.68
C LEU A 533 15.20 18.82 18.62
N SER A 534 13.95 18.61 18.21
CA SER A 534 12.77 19.12 18.93
C SER A 534 12.59 18.51 20.33
N PHE A 535 11.79 19.12 21.20
CA PHE A 535 11.49 18.61 22.55
C PHE A 535 12.77 18.26 23.36
N ASN A 536 13.57 19.28 23.61
CA ASN A 536 14.82 19.20 24.37
C ASN A 536 14.97 20.46 25.26
N HIS A 537 16.17 20.70 25.80
CA HIS A 537 16.51 21.87 26.61
C HIS A 537 17.60 22.75 25.96
N LEU A 538 17.78 22.66 24.64
CA LEU A 538 18.80 23.40 23.90
C LEU A 538 18.58 24.91 23.99
N ASP A 539 19.65 25.68 24.16
CA ASP A 539 19.63 27.12 24.36
C ASP A 539 20.59 27.86 23.41
N GLY A 540 20.89 29.14 23.70
CA GLY A 540 21.66 29.99 22.80
C GLY A 540 20.91 30.29 21.49
N SER A 541 21.64 30.71 20.46
CA SER A 541 21.09 31.11 19.16
C SER A 541 21.27 30.04 18.08
N ILE A 542 20.40 30.05 17.07
CA ILE A 542 20.56 29.24 15.86
C ILE A 542 21.88 29.65 15.16
N PRO A 543 22.87 28.75 15.00
CA PRO A 543 24.14 29.10 14.39
C PRO A 543 23.98 29.29 12.87
N VAL A 544 24.72 30.26 12.32
CA VAL A 544 24.67 30.60 10.88
C VAL A 544 25.13 29.43 10.01
N GLU A 545 26.08 28.64 10.52
CA GLU A 545 26.68 27.50 9.86
C GLU A 545 25.68 26.36 9.62
N LEU A 546 24.71 26.16 10.51
CA LEU A 546 23.60 25.19 10.31
C LEU A 546 22.77 25.55 9.06
N LEU A 547 22.58 26.84 8.82
CA LEU A 547 21.77 27.35 7.70
C LEU A 547 22.54 27.34 6.37
N ASN A 548 23.83 26.96 6.38
CA ASN A 548 24.61 26.72 5.17
C ASN A 548 24.55 25.26 4.68
N ILE A 549 23.75 24.39 5.31
CA ILE A 549 23.54 23.01 4.87
C ILE A 549 22.46 22.96 3.78
N SER A 550 22.83 23.35 2.55
CA SER A 550 21.90 23.45 1.41
C SER A 550 21.24 22.13 0.97
N SER A 551 21.68 21.00 1.52
CA SER A 551 21.06 19.68 1.37
C SER A 551 19.82 19.46 2.23
N LEU A 552 19.54 20.30 3.24
CA LEU A 552 18.34 20.20 4.08
C LEU A 552 17.07 20.42 3.24
N ALA A 553 16.50 19.31 2.77
CA ALA A 553 15.37 19.28 1.86
C ALA A 553 14.10 18.68 2.49
N LEU A 554 14.26 17.75 3.44
CA LEU A 554 13.12 17.12 4.11
C LEU A 554 12.62 18.00 5.27
N GLY A 555 13.51 18.48 6.13
CA GLY A 555 13.11 19.41 7.19
C GLY A 555 14.17 19.80 8.21
N LEU A 556 13.90 20.91 8.89
CA LEU A 556 14.62 21.40 10.06
C LEU A 556 13.61 21.63 11.19
N ASP A 557 13.66 20.79 12.23
CA ASP A 557 12.81 20.88 13.40
C ASP A 557 13.64 21.17 14.66
N LEU A 558 13.45 22.37 15.21
CA LEU A 558 14.09 22.89 16.42
C LEU A 558 13.04 23.26 17.48
N SER A 559 11.79 22.81 17.30
CA SER A 559 10.66 23.21 18.14
C SER A 559 10.80 22.75 19.60
N ASN A 560 10.07 23.37 20.52
CA ASN A 560 9.98 22.96 21.93
C ASN A 560 11.36 22.87 22.61
N ASN A 561 12.06 24.01 22.65
CA ASN A 561 13.40 24.18 23.22
C ASN A 561 13.53 25.55 23.95
N ASN A 562 14.74 25.93 24.36
CA ASN A 562 15.05 27.21 25.01
C ASN A 562 15.80 28.21 24.09
N LEU A 563 15.80 28.00 22.77
CA LEU A 563 16.57 28.79 21.80
C LEU A 563 16.14 30.25 21.80
N ALA A 564 17.08 31.18 21.71
CA ALA A 564 16.87 32.62 21.83
C ALA A 564 17.64 33.43 20.78
N GLY A 565 17.29 34.71 20.66
CA GLY A 565 17.88 35.61 19.66
C GLY A 565 17.14 35.55 18.30
N LEU A 566 17.80 36.01 17.25
CA LEU A 566 17.21 36.17 15.92
C LEU A 566 17.31 34.87 15.09
N ILE A 567 16.43 34.71 14.10
CA ILE A 567 16.70 33.78 12.98
C ILE A 567 17.66 34.47 12.01
N PRO A 568 18.86 33.91 11.73
CA PRO A 568 19.80 34.53 10.81
C PRO A 568 19.26 34.60 9.36
N PRO A 569 19.53 35.68 8.60
CA PRO A 569 19.12 35.80 7.20
C PRO A 569 19.61 34.67 6.28
N GLN A 570 20.66 33.95 6.68
CA GLN A 570 21.19 32.78 5.97
C GLN A 570 20.20 31.62 5.88
N ILE A 571 19.05 31.66 6.58
CA ILE A 571 17.93 30.72 6.37
C ILE A 571 17.54 30.63 4.88
N GLY A 572 17.65 31.73 4.12
CA GLY A 572 17.39 31.77 2.68
C GLY A 572 18.38 30.97 1.81
N ASN A 573 19.48 30.44 2.37
CA ASN A 573 20.36 29.50 1.69
C ASN A 573 19.74 28.10 1.57
N LEU A 574 18.75 27.77 2.42
CA LEU A 574 18.04 26.49 2.42
C LEU A 574 16.93 26.48 1.35
N ILE A 575 17.29 26.72 0.09
CA ILE A 575 16.34 26.91 -1.03
C ILE A 575 15.46 25.68 -1.33
N ASN A 576 15.88 24.49 -0.87
CA ASN A 576 15.19 23.21 -1.06
C ASN A 576 14.42 22.75 0.18
N LEU A 577 14.40 23.53 1.27
CA LEU A 577 13.78 23.14 2.53
C LEU A 577 12.29 22.85 2.38
N GLY A 578 11.85 21.67 2.79
CA GLY A 578 10.44 21.26 2.79
C GLY A 578 9.68 21.64 4.06
N LEU A 579 10.31 21.56 5.23
CA LEU A 579 9.68 21.85 6.53
C LEU A 579 10.60 22.71 7.40
N LEU A 580 10.06 23.77 8.01
CA LEU A 580 10.75 24.55 9.03
C LEU A 580 9.88 24.65 10.29
N ARG A 581 10.36 24.10 11.41
CA ARG A 581 9.74 24.27 12.72
C ARG A 581 10.71 24.85 13.73
N VAL A 582 10.31 25.94 14.35
CA VAL A 582 11.08 26.64 15.40
C VAL A 582 10.19 27.06 16.57
N SER A 583 8.99 26.50 16.65
CA SER A 583 7.97 26.90 17.61
C SER A 583 8.29 26.56 19.06
N ASN A 584 7.56 27.15 20.01
CA ASN A 584 7.73 26.98 21.45
C ASN A 584 9.19 27.16 21.89
N ASN A 585 9.71 28.35 21.63
CA ASN A 585 11.09 28.76 21.92
C ASN A 585 11.10 30.22 22.46
N LYS A 586 12.28 30.83 22.55
CA LYS A 586 12.50 32.23 22.99
C LYS A 586 13.10 33.07 21.86
N LEU A 587 12.87 32.69 20.60
CA LEU A 587 13.35 33.42 19.43
C LEU A 587 12.63 34.76 19.32
N SER A 588 13.29 35.78 18.79
CA SER A 588 12.85 37.17 18.85
C SER A 588 13.26 38.00 17.63
N GLY A 589 12.76 39.23 17.56
CA GLY A 589 13.03 40.18 16.48
C GLY A 589 12.26 39.88 15.21
N GLU A 590 12.68 40.49 14.10
CA GLU A 590 11.94 40.44 12.84
C GLU A 590 12.10 39.12 12.08
N LEU A 591 11.03 38.70 11.40
CA LEU A 591 11.08 37.57 10.47
C LEU A 591 12.01 37.90 9.29
N PRO A 592 13.04 37.10 9.00
CA PRO A 592 14.01 37.42 7.95
C PRO A 592 13.37 37.30 6.56
N SER A 593 13.42 38.40 5.79
CA SER A 593 12.89 38.44 4.42
C SER A 593 13.50 37.38 3.49
N ALA A 594 14.74 36.95 3.77
CA ALA A 594 15.44 35.89 3.06
C ALA A 594 14.73 34.51 3.13
N LEU A 595 13.86 34.25 4.12
CA LEU A 595 13.08 33.01 4.18
C LEU A 595 12.19 32.81 2.94
N GLY A 596 11.80 33.89 2.25
CA GLY A 596 11.08 33.83 0.97
C GLY A 596 11.86 33.14 -0.18
N LEU A 597 13.16 32.86 -0.01
CA LEU A 597 13.97 32.10 -0.96
C LEU A 597 13.78 30.58 -0.84
N CYS A 598 13.20 30.09 0.26
CA CYS A 598 12.87 28.67 0.49
C CYS A 598 11.61 28.25 -0.30
N VAL A 599 11.63 28.37 -1.62
CA VAL A 599 10.43 28.27 -2.48
C VAL A 599 9.75 26.90 -2.48
N THR A 600 10.44 25.86 -2.00
CA THR A 600 9.94 24.49 -1.80
C THR A 600 9.20 24.26 -0.48
N LEU A 601 9.19 25.25 0.42
CA LEU A 601 8.69 25.10 1.79
C LEU A 601 7.19 24.76 1.79
N VAL A 602 6.84 23.72 2.54
CA VAL A 602 5.49 23.13 2.68
C VAL A 602 4.89 23.49 4.04
N SER A 603 5.66 23.46 5.13
CA SER A 603 5.21 23.84 6.48
C SER A 603 6.15 24.87 7.09
N LEU A 604 5.59 25.91 7.70
CA LEU A 604 6.29 26.94 8.45
C LEU A 604 5.63 27.11 9.82
N ASP A 605 6.21 26.48 10.84
CA ASP A 605 5.64 26.43 12.20
C ASP A 605 6.57 27.20 13.16
N MET A 606 6.15 28.38 13.59
CA MET A 606 6.93 29.37 14.35
C MET A 606 6.21 29.87 15.62
N GLU A 607 5.14 29.20 16.01
CA GLU A 607 4.27 29.60 17.11
C GLU A 607 4.98 29.66 18.46
N GLY A 608 4.42 30.40 19.43
CA GLY A 608 4.93 30.40 20.81
C GLY A 608 6.37 30.94 20.91
N ASN A 609 6.60 32.13 20.36
CA ASN A 609 7.90 32.81 20.33
C ASN A 609 7.74 34.32 20.65
N MET A 610 8.80 35.11 20.49
CA MET A 610 8.81 36.57 20.70
C MET A 610 9.10 37.34 19.39
N PHE A 611 8.74 36.78 18.22
CA PHE A 611 8.93 37.47 16.94
C PHE A 611 8.12 38.77 16.88
N SER A 612 8.67 39.81 16.26
CA SER A 612 8.11 41.15 16.19
C SER A 612 8.25 41.76 14.79
N GLY A 613 7.68 42.95 14.59
CA GLY A 613 7.66 43.58 13.26
C GLY A 613 6.66 42.91 12.31
N ILE A 614 6.81 43.16 11.01
CA ILE A 614 5.83 42.77 9.99
C ILE A 614 6.17 41.43 9.32
N ILE A 615 5.18 40.78 8.73
CA ILE A 615 5.40 39.64 7.82
C ILE A 615 6.04 40.15 6.51
N PRO A 616 7.23 39.66 6.09
CA PRO A 616 7.92 40.19 4.91
C PRO A 616 7.19 39.93 3.59
N GLN A 617 7.16 40.94 2.72
CA GLN A 617 6.55 40.83 1.37
C GLN A 617 7.19 39.74 0.49
N SER A 618 8.45 39.38 0.74
CA SER A 618 9.16 38.30 0.06
C SER A 618 8.54 36.92 0.29
N PHE A 619 7.76 36.71 1.36
CA PHE A 619 7.09 35.43 1.61
C PHE A 619 6.12 35.08 0.47
N SER A 620 5.63 36.06 -0.31
CA SER A 620 4.84 35.84 -1.54
C SER A 620 5.49 34.92 -2.60
N ALA A 621 6.80 34.61 -2.48
CA ALA A 621 7.49 33.63 -3.31
C ALA A 621 7.28 32.16 -2.88
N LEU A 622 6.79 31.90 -1.65
CA LEU A 622 6.58 30.57 -1.05
C LEU A 622 5.35 29.84 -1.62
N LYS A 623 5.28 29.65 -2.95
CA LYS A 623 4.09 29.12 -3.63
C LYS A 623 3.75 27.67 -3.31
N GLY A 624 4.72 26.91 -2.77
CA GLY A 624 4.53 25.54 -2.28
C GLY A 624 3.94 25.43 -0.88
N ILE A 625 3.78 26.54 -0.15
CA ILE A 625 3.41 26.52 1.26
C ILE A 625 1.98 26.01 1.46
N GLN A 626 1.84 25.09 2.42
CA GLN A 626 0.61 24.42 2.79
C GLN A 626 0.14 24.76 4.19
N GLN A 627 1.08 24.93 5.12
CA GLN A 627 0.80 25.26 6.51
C GLN A 627 1.68 26.41 6.96
N ILE A 628 1.07 27.39 7.64
CA ILE A 628 1.74 28.51 8.30
C ILE A 628 1.16 28.62 9.71
N ASP A 629 1.98 28.49 10.74
CA ASP A 629 1.63 28.88 12.11
C ASP A 629 2.61 29.92 12.61
N LEU A 630 2.12 31.13 12.85
CA LEU A 630 2.84 32.27 13.44
C LEU A 630 2.17 32.71 14.75
N SER A 631 1.30 31.87 15.33
CA SER A 631 0.49 32.24 16.48
C SER A 631 1.33 32.50 17.74
N TRP A 632 0.76 33.14 18.76
CA TRP A 632 1.42 33.39 20.04
C TRP A 632 2.79 34.08 19.89
N ASN A 633 2.78 35.23 19.23
CA ASN A 633 3.95 36.04 18.93
C ASN A 633 3.65 37.54 19.15
N ASN A 634 4.57 38.42 18.77
CA ASN A 634 4.47 39.87 18.94
C ASN A 634 4.51 40.61 17.59
N LEU A 635 4.08 39.95 16.51
CA LEU A 635 4.07 40.49 15.14
C LEU A 635 3.02 41.62 14.99
N THR A 636 3.32 42.61 14.17
CA THR A 636 2.55 43.86 14.00
C THR A 636 2.25 44.17 12.54
N GLY A 637 1.47 45.23 12.31
CA GLY A 637 1.13 45.74 10.97
C GLY A 637 -0.06 45.00 10.35
N GLN A 638 -0.20 45.13 9.02
CA GLN A 638 -1.31 44.54 8.29
C GLN A 638 -1.03 43.10 7.84
N VAL A 639 -2.05 42.26 7.82
CA VAL A 639 -1.99 40.91 7.26
C VAL A 639 -1.77 41.00 5.74
N PRO A 640 -0.66 40.46 5.19
CA PRO A 640 -0.35 40.67 3.78
C PRO A 640 -1.35 40.04 2.81
N GLN A 641 -1.73 40.81 1.79
CA GLN A 641 -2.70 40.40 0.77
C GLN A 641 -2.26 39.18 -0.05
N PHE A 642 -0.95 38.90 -0.14
CA PHE A 642 -0.45 37.75 -0.90
C PHE A 642 -0.84 36.38 -0.32
N PHE A 643 -1.22 36.30 0.96
CA PHE A 643 -1.73 35.05 1.54
C PHE A 643 -3.01 34.57 0.83
N GLY A 644 -3.85 35.49 0.33
CA GLY A 644 -5.00 35.16 -0.50
C GLY A 644 -4.64 34.61 -1.89
N ASN A 645 -3.38 34.71 -2.32
CA ASN A 645 -2.89 34.23 -3.62
C ASN A 645 -2.19 32.87 -3.56
N PHE A 646 -1.99 32.28 -2.37
CA PHE A 646 -1.41 30.94 -2.27
C PHE A 646 -2.46 29.87 -2.55
N SER A 647 -2.38 29.25 -3.73
CA SER A 647 -3.26 28.17 -4.17
C SER A 647 -3.10 26.86 -3.39
N SER A 648 -1.98 26.72 -2.69
CA SER A 648 -1.57 25.51 -1.96
C SER A 648 -1.72 25.66 -0.45
N LEU A 649 -2.08 26.85 0.06
CA LEU A 649 -2.15 27.14 1.50
C LEU A 649 -3.49 26.66 2.07
N ASN A 650 -3.41 25.92 3.16
CA ASN A 650 -4.47 25.04 3.68
C ASN A 650 -4.82 25.34 5.12
N TYR A 651 -3.84 25.84 5.88
CA TYR A 651 -3.95 26.28 7.25
C TYR A 651 -3.06 27.51 7.45
N ILE A 652 -3.63 28.56 8.02
CA ILE A 652 -2.88 29.73 8.49
C ILE A 652 -3.37 30.15 9.87
N ASP A 653 -2.49 30.05 10.87
CA ASP A 653 -2.72 30.61 12.19
C ASP A 653 -1.81 31.82 12.41
N ILE A 654 -2.43 32.96 12.66
CA ILE A 654 -1.77 34.23 13.03
C ILE A 654 -2.38 34.80 14.31
N SER A 655 -3.08 33.97 15.09
CA SER A 655 -3.73 34.34 16.34
C SER A 655 -2.73 34.76 17.42
N TYR A 656 -3.22 35.43 18.47
CA TYR A 656 -2.43 35.91 19.61
C TYR A 656 -1.17 36.70 19.19
N ASN A 657 -1.38 37.67 18.30
CA ASN A 657 -0.39 38.65 17.80
C ASN A 657 -0.93 40.09 17.95
N LYS A 658 -0.31 41.06 17.27
CA LYS A 658 -0.68 42.49 17.27
C LYS A 658 -0.96 43.01 15.85
N PHE A 659 -1.55 42.18 14.99
CA PHE A 659 -1.96 42.60 13.65
C PHE A 659 -3.14 43.60 13.69
N GLU A 660 -3.16 44.51 12.72
CA GLU A 660 -4.14 45.59 12.62
C GLU A 660 -4.65 45.81 11.18
N GLY A 661 -5.82 46.43 11.05
CA GLY A 661 -6.39 46.80 9.76
C GLY A 661 -7.14 45.67 9.03
N PRO A 662 -7.41 45.83 7.73
CA PRO A 662 -8.29 44.94 6.98
C PRO A 662 -7.63 43.58 6.70
N ILE A 663 -8.36 42.49 6.96
CA ILE A 663 -7.94 41.16 6.49
C ILE A 663 -8.09 41.03 4.95
N PRO A 664 -7.27 40.20 4.27
CA PRO A 664 -7.39 39.95 2.84
C PRO A 664 -8.74 39.31 2.45
N THR A 665 -9.25 39.67 1.27
CA THR A 665 -10.50 39.10 0.74
C THR A 665 -10.22 38.06 -0.34
N GLY A 666 -10.46 36.78 -0.03
CA GLY A 666 -10.29 35.67 -0.97
C GLY A 666 -9.14 34.73 -0.63
N GLY A 667 -8.97 33.68 -1.44
CA GLY A 667 -8.04 32.58 -1.15
C GLY A 667 -8.40 31.88 0.16
N ILE A 668 -7.40 31.62 1.00
CA ILE A 668 -7.57 30.94 2.29
C ILE A 668 -8.53 31.68 3.25
N PHE A 669 -8.62 33.01 3.16
CA PHE A 669 -9.58 33.83 3.94
C PHE A 669 -11.04 33.65 3.52
N GLY A 670 -11.33 32.82 2.51
CA GLY A 670 -12.69 32.33 2.25
C GLY A 670 -13.09 31.12 3.10
N ASN A 671 -12.17 30.53 3.87
CA ASN A 671 -12.37 29.30 4.62
C ASN A 671 -12.17 29.54 6.13
N ILE A 672 -13.28 29.70 6.86
CA ILE A 672 -13.28 30.18 8.27
C ILE A 672 -12.46 29.26 9.19
N THR A 673 -12.58 27.96 9.00
CA THR A 673 -11.91 26.92 9.80
C THR A 673 -10.44 26.74 9.45
N ALA A 674 -9.93 27.41 8.41
CA ALA A 674 -8.53 27.35 7.98
C ALA A 674 -7.69 28.53 8.50
N VAL A 675 -8.35 29.55 9.05
CA VAL A 675 -7.75 30.85 9.34
C VAL A 675 -8.03 31.25 10.79
N SER A 676 -7.01 31.11 11.64
CA SER A 676 -7.08 31.51 13.05
C SER A 676 -6.58 32.95 13.23
N LEU A 677 -7.47 33.84 13.67
CA LEU A 677 -7.21 35.29 13.82
C LEU A 677 -7.33 35.81 15.26
N GLN A 678 -7.78 34.97 16.20
CA GLN A 678 -8.15 35.36 17.57
C GLN A 678 -7.05 36.16 18.28
N GLY A 679 -7.41 37.06 19.19
CA GLY A 679 -6.44 37.83 20.00
C GLY A 679 -5.85 39.06 19.32
N ASN A 680 -5.90 39.17 17.99
CA ASN A 680 -5.51 40.38 17.26
C ASN A 680 -6.62 41.44 17.33
N THR A 681 -6.60 42.30 18.36
CA THR A 681 -7.67 43.28 18.61
C THR A 681 -7.76 44.43 17.59
N GLY A 682 -6.74 44.62 16.75
CA GLY A 682 -6.70 45.67 15.73
C GLY A 682 -7.27 45.25 14.36
N LEU A 683 -7.60 43.98 14.14
CA LEU A 683 -8.10 43.49 12.86
C LEU A 683 -9.55 43.89 12.60
N CYS A 684 -9.88 44.09 11.33
CA CYS A 684 -11.23 44.43 10.90
C CYS A 684 -11.58 43.80 9.53
N GLU A 685 -12.87 43.70 9.24
CA GLU A 685 -13.42 43.18 7.98
C GLU A 685 -13.91 44.31 7.07
N THR A 686 -13.72 44.15 5.76
CA THR A 686 -14.10 45.16 4.74
C THR A 686 -15.47 44.90 4.11
N ALA A 687 -16.07 43.73 4.38
CA ALA A 687 -17.35 43.29 3.85
C ALA A 687 -18.21 42.65 4.97
N ALA A 688 -19.05 41.67 4.65
CA ALA A 688 -19.83 40.93 5.65
C ALA A 688 -18.90 40.29 6.70
N ALA A 689 -19.32 40.30 7.97
CA ALA A 689 -18.52 39.81 9.09
C ALA A 689 -18.52 38.27 9.12
N ILE A 690 -17.55 37.67 8.41
CA ILE A 690 -17.37 36.22 8.24
C ILE A 690 -16.60 35.65 9.43
N PHE A 691 -15.61 36.40 9.94
CA PHE A 691 -14.79 36.03 11.10
C PHE A 691 -15.28 36.66 12.42
N GLY A 692 -16.39 37.40 12.39
CA GLY A 692 -16.94 38.08 13.55
C GLY A 692 -16.10 39.26 14.04
N LEU A 693 -15.27 39.85 13.16
CA LEU A 693 -14.43 41.00 13.49
C LEU A 693 -15.20 42.32 13.30
N PRO A 694 -14.73 43.44 13.87
CA PRO A 694 -15.30 44.76 13.62
C PRO A 694 -15.24 45.12 12.13
N ILE A 695 -16.25 45.81 11.59
CA ILE A 695 -16.17 46.36 10.23
C ILE A 695 -15.22 47.56 10.22
N CYS A 696 -14.28 47.60 9.28
CA CYS A 696 -13.28 48.66 9.19
C CYS A 696 -13.95 50.05 9.04
N PRO A 697 -13.56 51.07 9.83
CA PRO A 697 -14.18 52.39 9.74
C PRO A 697 -13.89 53.07 8.40
N THR A 698 -14.93 53.23 7.57
CA THR A 698 -14.84 53.99 6.32
C THR A 698 -14.60 55.47 6.61
N THR A 699 -13.40 55.96 6.28
CA THR A 699 -13.04 57.37 6.47
C THR A 699 -13.83 58.28 5.52
N SER A 700 -14.47 59.28 6.11
CA SER A 700 -15.54 60.11 5.55
C SER A 700 -15.26 60.81 4.22
N ALA A 701 -16.23 60.76 3.28
CA ALA A 701 -16.37 61.76 2.23
C ALA A 701 -17.14 63.00 2.73
N THR A 702 -16.74 64.19 2.26
CA THR A 702 -17.13 65.48 2.82
C THR A 702 -18.56 65.96 2.49
N LYS A 703 -19.13 66.74 3.41
CA LYS A 703 -20.47 67.34 3.34
C LYS A 703 -20.77 68.06 2.02
N ARG A 704 -21.86 67.68 1.33
CA ARG A 704 -22.63 68.59 0.45
C ARG A 704 -24.14 68.46 0.72
N LYS A 705 -24.74 69.54 1.22
CA LYS A 705 -26.20 69.69 1.30
C LYS A 705 -26.75 69.87 -0.11
N ILE A 706 -27.73 69.07 -0.52
CA ILE A 706 -28.59 69.35 -1.69
C ILE A 706 -30.05 69.31 -1.24
N ASN A 707 -30.82 70.29 -1.72
CA ASN A 707 -32.11 70.68 -1.17
C ASN A 707 -33.24 69.82 -1.78
N THR A 708 -34.08 69.21 -0.95
CA THR A 708 -35.20 68.35 -1.35
C THR A 708 -36.40 69.15 -1.84
N ARG A 709 -36.28 69.82 -3.00
CA ARG A 709 -37.44 70.49 -3.65
C ARG A 709 -37.27 70.85 -5.14
N LEU A 710 -36.81 69.93 -6.00
CA LEU A 710 -37.11 69.99 -7.45
C LEU A 710 -36.77 68.66 -8.17
N LEU A 711 -37.72 67.71 -8.23
CA LEU A 711 -37.78 66.67 -9.28
C LEU A 711 -39.14 65.93 -9.34
N LEU A 712 -40.20 66.57 -8.85
CA LEU A 712 -41.57 66.03 -8.79
C LEU A 712 -42.37 66.23 -10.10
N ILE A 713 -41.68 66.43 -11.23
CA ILE A 713 -42.30 66.90 -12.49
C ILE A 713 -41.89 66.07 -13.74
N ILE A 714 -40.83 65.24 -13.70
CA ILE A 714 -40.31 64.52 -14.91
C ILE A 714 -40.17 62.99 -14.70
N GLY A 715 -40.69 62.44 -13.61
CA GLY A 715 -40.75 60.98 -13.39
C GLY A 715 -41.83 60.20 -14.19
N PRO A 716 -43.08 60.70 -14.30
CA PRO A 716 -44.21 59.91 -14.82
C PRO A 716 -44.13 59.34 -16.26
N PRO A 717 -43.38 59.91 -17.23
CA PRO A 717 -43.33 59.33 -18.58
C PRO A 717 -42.38 58.12 -18.72
N VAL A 718 -41.33 58.05 -17.89
CA VAL A 718 -40.23 57.08 -18.08
C VAL A 718 -40.58 55.69 -17.53
N THR A 719 -41.33 55.63 -16.43
CA THR A 719 -41.74 54.37 -15.80
C THR A 719 -42.76 53.59 -16.63
N ILE A 720 -43.66 54.27 -17.36
CA ILE A 720 -44.67 53.62 -18.22
C ILE A 720 -44.02 53.03 -19.47
N ALA A 721 -43.07 53.73 -20.10
CA ALA A 721 -42.32 53.22 -21.24
C ALA A 721 -41.52 51.95 -20.88
N LEU A 722 -40.82 51.96 -19.73
CA LEU A 722 -40.09 50.79 -19.23
C LEU A 722 -41.00 49.60 -18.93
N PHE A 723 -42.19 49.83 -18.35
CA PHE A 723 -43.15 48.75 -18.11
C PHE A 723 -43.73 48.16 -19.41
N SER A 724 -44.06 48.99 -20.40
CA SER A 724 -44.52 48.49 -21.70
C SER A 724 -43.46 47.67 -22.45
N PHE A 725 -42.19 48.06 -22.34
CA PHE A 725 -41.08 47.32 -22.97
C PHE A 725 -40.83 45.98 -22.27
N LEU A 726 -40.93 45.93 -20.93
CA LEU A 726 -40.84 44.68 -20.17
C LEU A 726 -41.99 43.72 -20.49
N CYS A 727 -43.23 44.22 -20.55
CA CYS A 727 -44.40 43.38 -20.87
C CYS A 727 -44.33 42.82 -22.29
N VAL A 728 -43.91 43.61 -23.28
CA VAL A 728 -43.75 43.12 -24.66
C VAL A 728 -42.62 42.09 -24.74
N ALA A 729 -41.47 42.33 -24.11
CA ALA A 729 -40.36 41.37 -24.07
C ALA A 729 -40.76 40.01 -23.45
N VAL A 730 -41.54 40.03 -22.35
CA VAL A 730 -42.06 38.81 -21.71
C VAL A 730 -43.08 38.06 -22.59
N THR A 731 -43.88 38.78 -23.40
CA THR A 731 -44.82 38.13 -24.34
C THR A 731 -44.16 37.54 -25.60
N VAL A 732 -43.07 38.15 -26.10
CA VAL A 732 -42.37 37.66 -27.31
C VAL A 732 -41.49 36.43 -27.03
N MET A 733 -41.06 36.21 -25.78
CA MET A 733 -40.23 35.04 -25.40
C MET A 733 -41.02 33.81 -24.92
N LYS A 734 -42.36 33.81 -25.01
CA LYS A 734 -43.17 32.59 -24.77
C LYS A 734 -43.40 31.81 -26.08
N GLY A 735 -42.35 31.09 -26.50
CA GLY A 735 -42.34 30.28 -27.73
C GLY A 735 -41.66 28.92 -27.55
N SER A 736 -42.32 27.99 -26.84
CA SER A 736 -42.08 26.53 -26.81
C SER A 736 -40.62 26.03 -26.88
N LYS A 737 -40.05 25.70 -25.72
CA LYS A 737 -39.17 24.51 -25.56
C LYS A 737 -39.12 24.04 -24.10
N THR A 738 -39.22 22.73 -23.95
CA THR A 738 -39.08 21.90 -22.75
C THR A 738 -38.09 22.40 -21.69
N GLN A 739 -38.51 22.43 -20.42
CA GLN A 739 -37.58 22.51 -19.28
C GLN A 739 -36.68 21.27 -19.23
N PRO A 740 -35.35 21.43 -19.10
CA PRO A 740 -34.52 20.49 -18.37
C PRO A 740 -34.74 20.69 -16.86
N THR A 741 -34.77 19.62 -16.10
CA THR A 741 -34.71 19.65 -14.63
C THR A 741 -33.46 20.37 -14.14
N GLU A 742 -33.62 21.25 -13.15
CA GLU A 742 -32.47 21.80 -12.41
C GLU A 742 -31.79 20.68 -11.61
N ASN A 743 -30.72 20.13 -12.19
CA ASN A 743 -29.88 19.17 -11.50
C ASN A 743 -29.07 19.86 -10.42
N PHE A 744 -29.37 19.55 -9.15
CA PHE A 744 -28.47 19.81 -8.02
C PHE A 744 -27.18 19.01 -8.23
N LYS A 745 -26.19 19.63 -8.87
CA LYS A 745 -24.83 19.09 -9.02
C LYS A 745 -23.89 19.92 -8.16
N GLU A 746 -23.96 19.69 -6.85
CA GLU A 746 -22.77 19.77 -6.02
C GLU A 746 -21.79 18.71 -6.56
N THR A 747 -20.80 19.16 -7.34
CA THR A 747 -19.71 18.29 -7.76
C THR A 747 -18.85 18.00 -6.53
N MET A 748 -18.98 16.80 -5.95
CA MET A 748 -18.08 16.32 -4.89
C MET A 748 -16.63 16.59 -5.30
N LYS A 749 -15.86 17.25 -4.43
CA LYS A 749 -14.47 17.63 -4.69
C LYS A 749 -13.68 16.38 -5.08
N ARG A 750 -13.15 16.33 -6.30
CA ARG A 750 -12.37 15.17 -6.76
C ARG A 750 -10.99 15.17 -6.12
N VAL A 751 -10.70 14.13 -5.34
CA VAL A 751 -9.38 13.85 -4.77
C VAL A 751 -8.59 12.89 -5.65
N SER A 752 -7.30 13.15 -5.79
CA SER A 752 -6.33 12.29 -6.48
C SER A 752 -5.58 11.38 -5.48
N TYR A 753 -4.75 10.47 -6.00
CA TYR A 753 -3.86 9.65 -5.17
C TYR A 753 -2.84 10.52 -4.42
N GLY A 754 -2.30 11.55 -5.08
CA GLY A 754 -1.34 12.47 -4.46
C GLY A 754 -1.96 13.22 -3.28
N ASP A 755 -3.22 13.65 -3.39
CA ASP A 755 -3.92 14.36 -2.31
C ASP A 755 -4.15 13.42 -1.11
N ILE A 756 -4.56 12.18 -1.37
CA ILE A 756 -4.73 11.14 -0.34
C ILE A 756 -3.40 10.79 0.34
N LEU A 757 -2.34 10.62 -0.45
CA LEU A 757 -1.00 10.29 0.02
C LEU A 757 -0.46 11.39 0.94
N LYS A 758 -0.58 12.67 0.54
CA LYS A 758 -0.20 13.81 1.40
C LYS A 758 -1.08 13.91 2.64
N ALA A 759 -2.40 13.84 2.48
CA ALA A 759 -3.35 14.00 3.58
C ALA A 759 -3.16 12.96 4.69
N THR A 760 -2.73 11.74 4.33
CA THR A 760 -2.39 10.66 5.29
C THR A 760 -0.95 10.71 5.80
N ASN A 761 -0.16 11.73 5.42
CA ASN A 761 1.29 11.83 5.61
C ASN A 761 2.03 10.58 5.10
N TRP A 762 1.95 10.35 3.79
CA TRP A 762 2.56 9.22 3.07
C TRP A 762 2.16 7.85 3.64
N PHE A 763 0.89 7.70 4.01
CA PHE A 763 0.36 6.53 4.73
C PHE A 763 1.13 6.16 6.01
N SER A 764 1.64 7.16 6.73
CA SER A 764 2.39 6.99 7.97
C SER A 764 1.66 6.08 8.96
N LEU A 765 2.42 5.18 9.60
CA LEU A 765 1.92 4.28 10.64
C LEU A 765 1.34 5.04 11.85
N VAL A 766 1.85 6.23 12.14
CA VAL A 766 1.35 7.11 13.22
C VAL A 766 -0.05 7.64 12.91
N ASN A 767 -0.33 7.86 11.62
CA ASN A 767 -1.63 8.33 11.15
C ASN A 767 -2.62 7.18 10.88
N ARG A 768 -2.26 5.92 11.11
CA ARG A 768 -3.14 4.78 10.82
C ARG A 768 -4.02 4.45 12.03
N ILE A 769 -5.28 4.92 12.00
CA ILE A 769 -6.28 4.66 13.04
C ILE A 769 -6.54 3.16 13.19
N SER A 770 -6.75 2.45 12.08
CA SER A 770 -7.03 1.03 12.07
C SER A 770 -6.64 0.36 10.75
N SER A 771 -6.45 -0.95 10.77
CA SER A 771 -6.22 -1.74 9.57
C SER A 771 -6.99 -3.06 9.64
N SER A 772 -7.63 -3.41 8.53
CA SER A 772 -8.37 -4.66 8.34
C SER A 772 -7.83 -5.40 7.12
N HIS A 773 -8.32 -6.60 6.87
CA HIS A 773 -7.97 -7.35 5.66
C HIS A 773 -8.31 -6.55 4.38
N THR A 774 -9.50 -5.95 4.29
CA THR A 774 -10.00 -5.34 3.05
C THR A 774 -9.67 -3.86 2.89
N ALA A 775 -9.37 -3.14 3.97
CA ALA A 775 -9.05 -1.70 3.96
C ALA A 775 -8.27 -1.25 5.21
N SER A 776 -7.54 -0.14 5.09
CA SER A 776 -6.92 0.59 6.21
C SER A 776 -7.55 1.97 6.35
N VAL A 777 -7.78 2.42 7.59
CA VAL A 777 -8.31 3.76 7.88
C VAL A 777 -7.21 4.61 8.47
N TYR A 778 -6.96 5.75 7.86
CA TYR A 778 -5.99 6.73 8.29
C TYR A 778 -6.71 7.98 8.81
N ILE A 779 -6.17 8.62 9.84
CA ILE A 779 -6.45 10.03 10.07
C ILE A 779 -5.69 10.81 9.02
N GLY A 780 -6.32 11.84 8.49
CA GLY A 780 -5.66 12.79 7.62
C GLY A 780 -6.26 14.18 7.74
N ARG A 781 -5.67 15.10 6.99
CA ARG A 781 -6.20 16.43 6.74
C ARG A 781 -5.89 16.75 5.29
N PHE A 782 -6.91 17.02 4.49
CA PHE A 782 -6.68 17.42 3.11
C PHE A 782 -6.16 18.84 3.05
N GLU A 783 -5.49 19.17 1.95
CA GLU A 783 -5.06 20.52 1.70
C GLU A 783 -6.27 21.49 1.66
N PHE A 784 -7.28 21.18 0.86
CA PHE A 784 -8.46 22.03 0.68
C PHE A 784 -9.54 21.89 1.78
N GLU A 785 -9.24 21.28 2.93
CA GLU A 785 -10.21 20.94 3.99
C GLU A 785 -9.57 20.94 5.39
N THR A 786 -10.22 21.62 6.32
CA THR A 786 -9.66 22.03 7.63
C THR A 786 -9.79 20.95 8.69
N ASP A 787 -10.90 20.24 8.58
CA ASP A 787 -11.34 19.30 9.58
C ASP A 787 -10.50 18.03 9.41
N LEU A 788 -10.27 17.35 10.52
CA LEU A 788 -9.67 16.03 10.44
C LEU A 788 -10.63 15.12 9.66
N VAL A 789 -10.07 14.28 8.81
CA VAL A 789 -10.81 13.31 8.01
C VAL A 789 -10.36 11.90 8.32
N ALA A 790 -11.28 10.95 8.24
CA ALA A 790 -10.98 9.53 8.25
C ALA A 790 -10.93 9.02 6.80
N ILE A 791 -9.73 8.67 6.33
CA ILE A 791 -9.48 8.23 4.95
C ILE A 791 -9.39 6.71 4.94
N LYS A 792 -10.45 6.05 4.46
CA LYS A 792 -10.53 4.59 4.31
C LYS A 792 -9.96 4.18 2.95
N VAL A 793 -8.74 3.66 2.95
CA VAL A 793 -7.99 3.18 1.77
C VAL A 793 -8.26 1.69 1.57
N PHE A 794 -8.71 1.29 0.39
CA PHE A 794 -9.11 -0.09 0.12
C PHE A 794 -7.95 -0.91 -0.45
N HIS A 795 -7.68 -2.06 0.16
CA HIS A 795 -6.67 -3.01 -0.31
C HIS A 795 -7.21 -3.77 -1.54
N LEU A 796 -7.15 -3.17 -2.73
CA LEU A 796 -7.82 -3.70 -3.93
C LEU A 796 -7.32 -5.06 -4.42
N ASN A 797 -6.16 -5.52 -3.93
CA ASN A 797 -5.64 -6.86 -4.18
C ASN A 797 -6.41 -7.93 -3.39
N GLU A 798 -7.14 -7.55 -2.33
CA GLU A 798 -7.84 -8.44 -1.40
C GLU A 798 -9.26 -8.80 -1.86
N GLN A 799 -9.64 -10.06 -1.67
CA GLN A 799 -10.89 -10.60 -2.20
C GLN A 799 -12.10 -9.94 -1.53
N GLY A 800 -13.01 -9.41 -2.34
CA GLY A 800 -14.17 -8.67 -1.86
C GLY A 800 -13.92 -7.20 -1.54
N SER A 801 -12.67 -6.72 -1.47
CA SER A 801 -12.38 -5.30 -1.18
C SER A 801 -12.99 -4.35 -2.22
N ARG A 802 -12.86 -4.64 -3.53
CA ARG A 802 -13.57 -3.89 -4.59
C ARG A 802 -15.09 -3.86 -4.41
N ASN A 803 -15.69 -5.00 -4.04
CA ASN A 803 -17.14 -5.08 -3.84
C ASN A 803 -17.57 -4.30 -2.59
N SER A 804 -16.77 -4.33 -1.52
CA SER A 804 -16.96 -3.54 -0.31
C SER A 804 -16.97 -2.03 -0.63
N PHE A 805 -15.96 -1.54 -1.37
CA PHE A 805 -15.92 -0.14 -1.84
C PHE A 805 -17.20 0.25 -2.61
N PHE A 806 -17.62 -0.56 -3.60
CA PHE A 806 -18.81 -0.24 -4.38
C PHE A 806 -20.11 -0.31 -3.55
N THR A 807 -20.19 -1.24 -2.60
CA THR A 807 -21.34 -1.38 -1.69
C THR A 807 -21.45 -0.15 -0.80
N GLU A 808 -20.34 0.27 -0.19
CA GLU A 808 -20.26 1.42 0.70
C GLU A 808 -20.56 2.72 -0.05
N CYS A 809 -20.01 2.91 -1.25
CA CYS A 809 -20.36 4.04 -2.12
C CYS A 809 -21.86 4.08 -2.51
N GLU A 810 -22.47 2.93 -2.82
CA GLU A 810 -23.88 2.86 -3.20
C GLU A 810 -24.81 3.10 -2.00
N VAL A 811 -24.40 2.74 -0.78
CA VAL A 811 -25.11 3.11 0.45
C VAL A 811 -25.02 4.61 0.69
N LEU A 812 -23.82 5.17 0.76
CA LEU A 812 -23.57 6.59 1.08
C LEU A 812 -24.26 7.55 0.10
N LYS A 813 -24.42 7.12 -1.16
CA LYS A 813 -25.16 7.86 -2.20
C LYS A 813 -26.67 8.00 -1.90
N HIS A 814 -27.26 7.07 -1.15
CA HIS A 814 -28.70 7.00 -0.89
C HIS A 814 -29.09 7.23 0.57
N THR A 815 -28.13 7.37 1.49
CA THR A 815 -28.38 7.62 2.92
C THR A 815 -27.97 9.03 3.34
N ARG A 816 -28.84 9.73 4.07
CA ARG A 816 -28.55 11.00 4.76
C ARG A 816 -29.30 11.04 6.09
N HIS A 817 -28.58 10.81 7.19
CA HIS A 817 -29.13 10.83 8.55
C HIS A 817 -28.04 11.22 9.56
N ARG A 818 -28.37 12.03 10.57
CA ARG A 818 -27.39 12.61 11.52
C ARG A 818 -26.56 11.56 12.29
N ASN A 819 -27.12 10.37 12.49
CA ASN A 819 -26.51 9.24 13.21
C ASN A 819 -25.91 8.18 12.27
N LEU A 820 -25.60 8.53 11.01
CA LEU A 820 -24.77 7.74 10.09
C LEU A 820 -23.50 8.54 9.76
N VAL A 821 -22.37 7.88 9.47
CA VAL A 821 -21.21 8.62 8.93
C VAL A 821 -21.52 9.18 7.55
N GLN A 822 -21.16 10.44 7.36
CA GLN A 822 -21.21 11.12 6.06
C GLN A 822 -19.85 11.02 5.36
N ALA A 823 -19.86 10.62 4.09
CA ALA A 823 -18.69 10.72 3.24
C ALA A 823 -18.60 12.12 2.63
N ILE A 824 -17.41 12.71 2.72
CA ILE A 824 -17.09 14.02 2.16
C ILE A 824 -16.77 13.86 0.66
N THR A 825 -15.99 12.82 0.30
CA THR A 825 -15.65 12.50 -1.09
C THR A 825 -15.11 11.07 -1.22
N MET A 826 -14.81 10.65 -2.46
CA MET A 826 -14.14 9.39 -2.76
C MET A 826 -13.01 9.60 -3.78
N CYS A 827 -11.96 8.79 -3.64
CA CYS A 827 -10.87 8.66 -4.60
C CYS A 827 -11.03 7.35 -5.38
N SER A 828 -10.93 7.41 -6.72
CA SER A 828 -10.84 6.23 -7.58
C SER A 828 -9.99 6.59 -8.79
N THR A 829 -8.71 6.21 -8.73
CA THR A 829 -7.63 6.70 -9.60
C THR A 829 -6.60 5.58 -9.82
N VAL A 830 -5.45 5.90 -10.40
CA VAL A 830 -4.21 5.12 -10.24
C VAL A 830 -3.23 5.81 -9.29
N ASP A 831 -2.31 5.04 -8.72
CA ASP A 831 -1.16 5.53 -7.97
C ASP A 831 0.02 5.97 -8.88
N PHE A 832 1.19 6.23 -8.29
CA PHE A 832 2.39 6.66 -9.03
C PHE A 832 3.10 5.53 -9.80
N GLU A 833 2.82 4.26 -9.51
CA GLU A 833 3.34 3.11 -10.25
C GLU A 833 2.38 2.69 -11.38
N GLY A 834 1.12 3.13 -11.30
CA GLY A 834 0.07 2.95 -12.30
C GLY A 834 -1.02 1.95 -11.90
N ASP A 835 -0.98 1.46 -10.65
CA ASP A 835 -1.93 0.49 -10.13
C ASP A 835 -3.23 1.15 -9.63
N GLU A 836 -4.35 0.41 -9.68
CA GLU A 836 -5.67 0.94 -9.31
C GLU A 836 -5.73 1.26 -7.80
N PHE A 837 -6.09 2.50 -7.48
CA PHE A 837 -6.24 3.00 -6.12
C PHE A 837 -7.68 3.45 -5.84
N LYS A 838 -8.21 3.07 -4.66
CA LYS A 838 -9.53 3.54 -4.19
C LYS A 838 -9.51 3.87 -2.71
N ALA A 839 -10.17 4.98 -2.36
CA ALA A 839 -10.40 5.39 -0.99
C ALA A 839 -11.74 6.12 -0.84
N ILE A 840 -12.31 6.11 0.36
CA ILE A 840 -13.46 6.96 0.74
C ILE A 840 -13.00 7.87 1.89
N VAL A 841 -13.42 9.13 1.84
CA VAL A 841 -13.11 10.16 2.82
C VAL A 841 -14.35 10.43 3.67
N TYR A 842 -14.22 10.33 4.98
CA TYR A 842 -15.25 10.60 5.97
C TYR A 842 -14.85 11.76 6.89
N GLU A 843 -15.84 12.37 7.52
CA GLU A 843 -15.65 13.20 8.73
C GLU A 843 -14.91 12.39 9.82
N PHE A 844 -13.93 12.99 10.50
CA PHE A 844 -13.22 12.30 11.58
C PHE A 844 -14.03 12.25 12.88
N MET A 845 -14.06 11.07 13.50
CA MET A 845 -14.83 10.79 14.71
C MET A 845 -13.89 10.89 15.92
N ALA A 846 -13.81 12.09 16.49
CA ALA A 846 -12.76 12.47 17.44
C ALA A 846 -12.73 11.67 18.75
N ASN A 847 -13.84 11.06 19.16
CA ASN A 847 -13.92 10.19 20.34
C ASN A 847 -13.73 8.70 19.99
N GLY A 848 -13.39 8.35 18.74
CA GLY A 848 -13.09 6.98 18.33
C GLY A 848 -14.33 6.09 18.20
N SER A 849 -14.15 4.78 18.35
CA SER A 849 -15.26 3.80 18.32
C SER A 849 -15.75 3.47 19.73
N LEU A 850 -17.02 3.08 19.84
CA LEU A 850 -17.63 2.66 21.10
C LEU A 850 -16.89 1.47 21.76
N ASP A 851 -16.25 0.60 20.96
CA ASP A 851 -15.42 -0.51 21.46
C ASP A 851 -14.28 -0.03 22.37
N MET A 852 -13.64 1.11 22.04
CA MET A 852 -12.55 1.69 22.84
C MET A 852 -13.01 2.16 24.22
N TRP A 853 -14.28 2.55 24.35
CA TRP A 853 -14.88 3.04 25.59
C TRP A 853 -15.43 1.92 26.47
N ILE A 854 -15.94 0.84 25.85
CA ILE A 854 -16.38 -0.36 26.59
C ILE A 854 -15.17 -1.20 27.03
N HIS A 855 -14.11 -1.30 26.21
CA HIS A 855 -12.96 -2.18 26.43
C HIS A 855 -11.59 -1.46 26.50
N PRO A 856 -11.42 -0.42 27.34
CA PRO A 856 -10.22 0.44 27.32
C PRO A 856 -8.91 -0.29 27.68
N ARG A 857 -8.97 -1.37 28.47
CA ARG A 857 -7.79 -2.14 28.91
C ARG A 857 -7.06 -2.87 27.77
N VAL A 858 -7.69 -3.01 26.60
CA VAL A 858 -7.12 -3.67 25.41
C VAL A 858 -6.28 -2.70 24.56
N HIS A 859 -6.52 -1.39 24.68
CA HIS A 859 -5.99 -0.33 23.81
C HIS A 859 -4.93 0.51 24.54
N GLY A 860 -3.91 -0.15 25.11
CA GLY A 860 -2.93 0.42 26.03
C GLY A 860 -2.24 1.69 25.51
N GLY A 861 -2.55 2.83 26.11
CA GLY A 861 -2.06 4.16 25.72
C GLY A 861 -3.08 5.29 25.94
N SER A 862 -4.38 4.95 26.00
CA SER A 862 -5.46 5.92 26.23
C SER A 862 -5.67 6.21 27.73
N PRO A 863 -6.04 7.45 28.13
CA PRO A 863 -6.52 7.74 29.48
C PRO A 863 -7.73 6.85 29.83
N ARG A 864 -7.90 6.47 31.10
CA ARG A 864 -9.03 5.64 31.56
C ARG A 864 -10.33 6.44 31.52
N ARG A 865 -10.99 6.45 30.36
CA ARG A 865 -12.28 7.12 30.09
C ARG A 865 -13.41 6.11 30.25
N LEU A 866 -14.39 6.40 31.10
CA LEU A 866 -15.52 5.53 31.42
C LEU A 866 -16.82 6.16 30.93
N LEU A 867 -17.76 5.35 30.42
CA LEU A 867 -19.09 5.82 30.00
C LEU A 867 -20.07 5.84 31.18
N SER A 868 -20.68 6.98 31.46
CA SER A 868 -21.80 7.07 32.41
C SER A 868 -23.08 6.47 31.83
N LEU A 869 -24.04 6.11 32.69
CA LEU A 869 -25.34 5.58 32.26
C LEU A 869 -26.05 6.52 31.26
N GLY A 870 -26.04 7.83 31.54
CA GLY A 870 -26.62 8.85 30.65
C GLY A 870 -25.89 9.02 29.30
N GLN A 871 -24.62 8.62 29.19
CA GLN A 871 -23.93 8.52 27.88
C GLN A 871 -24.37 7.25 27.14
N ARG A 872 -24.43 6.10 27.83
CA ARG A 872 -24.88 4.82 27.23
C ARG A 872 -26.32 4.91 26.71
N ILE A 873 -27.22 5.57 27.44
CA ILE A 873 -28.61 5.84 26.99
C ILE A 873 -28.64 6.72 25.74
N ARG A 874 -27.83 7.79 25.67
CA ARG A 874 -27.75 8.66 24.50
C ARG A 874 -27.24 7.92 23.27
N ILE A 875 -26.17 7.15 23.42
CA ILE A 875 -25.58 6.33 22.35
C ILE A 875 -26.59 5.27 21.86
N ALA A 876 -27.30 4.58 22.76
CA ALA A 876 -28.36 3.63 22.37
C ALA A 876 -29.47 4.30 21.54
N ALA A 877 -29.93 5.50 21.94
CA ALA A 877 -30.98 6.25 21.24
C ALA A 877 -30.53 6.74 19.85
N ASP A 878 -29.26 7.10 19.72
CA ASP A 878 -28.66 7.57 18.46
C ASP A 878 -28.50 6.41 17.46
N VAL A 879 -27.99 5.25 17.91
CA VAL A 879 -27.86 4.03 17.09
C VAL A 879 -29.24 3.53 16.63
N VAL A 880 -30.22 3.43 17.53
CA VAL A 880 -31.56 2.94 17.16
C VAL A 880 -32.29 3.91 16.21
N SER A 881 -32.07 5.23 16.34
CA SER A 881 -32.60 6.24 15.41
C SER A 881 -32.02 6.07 13.99
N ALA A 882 -30.73 5.73 13.87
CA ALA A 882 -30.12 5.43 12.58
C ALA A 882 -30.68 4.14 11.95
N LEU A 883 -30.90 3.09 12.75
CA LEU A 883 -31.43 1.82 12.25
C LEU A 883 -32.91 1.94 11.85
N ASP A 884 -33.74 2.69 12.60
CA ASP A 884 -35.12 2.96 12.20
C ASP A 884 -35.19 3.70 10.85
N TYR A 885 -34.32 4.70 10.65
CA TYR A 885 -34.16 5.36 9.36
C TYR A 885 -33.80 4.35 8.25
N MET A 886 -32.80 3.51 8.48
CA MET A 886 -32.34 2.51 7.50
C MET A 886 -33.41 1.46 7.15
N HIS A 887 -34.19 1.01 8.14
CA HIS A 887 -35.15 -0.08 7.98
C HIS A 887 -36.54 0.38 7.50
N ASN A 888 -37.01 1.53 7.97
CA ASN A 888 -38.41 1.95 7.82
C ASN A 888 -38.58 3.22 6.97
N GLN A 889 -37.54 4.03 6.80
CA GLN A 889 -37.62 5.32 6.09
C GLN A 889 -36.94 5.28 4.70
N LEU A 890 -36.04 4.33 4.46
CA LEU A 890 -35.47 4.07 3.13
C LEU A 890 -36.36 3.12 2.30
N THR A 891 -36.47 3.39 1.01
CA THR A 891 -37.16 2.53 0.04
C THR A 891 -36.24 2.24 -1.15
N PRO A 892 -35.79 0.98 -1.35
CA PRO A 892 -35.96 -0.17 -0.46
C PRO A 892 -35.24 -0.02 0.90
N PRO A 893 -35.64 -0.79 1.93
CA PRO A 893 -34.94 -0.85 3.21
C PRO A 893 -33.46 -1.27 3.07
N LEU A 894 -32.60 -0.73 3.94
CA LEU A 894 -31.16 -0.99 3.98
C LEU A 894 -30.80 -1.77 5.26
N ILE A 895 -30.07 -2.88 5.11
CA ILE A 895 -29.61 -3.72 6.22
C ILE A 895 -28.09 -3.61 6.34
N HIS A 896 -27.57 -3.30 7.53
CA HIS A 896 -26.14 -3.08 7.77
C HIS A 896 -25.32 -4.37 7.71
N CYS A 897 -25.85 -5.48 8.24
CA CYS A 897 -25.23 -6.81 8.26
C CYS A 897 -23.90 -6.95 9.04
N ASP A 898 -23.40 -5.92 9.73
CA ASP A 898 -22.20 -5.98 10.58
C ASP A 898 -22.21 -4.91 11.70
N LEU A 899 -23.34 -4.80 12.41
CA LEU A 899 -23.47 -3.86 13.53
C LEU A 899 -22.76 -4.40 14.78
N LYS A 900 -21.82 -3.62 15.32
CA LYS A 900 -20.99 -3.93 16.50
C LYS A 900 -20.41 -2.64 17.11
N PRO A 901 -19.94 -2.63 18.37
CA PRO A 901 -19.34 -1.44 18.99
C PRO A 901 -18.19 -0.81 18.18
N GLY A 902 -17.39 -1.61 17.48
CA GLY A 902 -16.30 -1.10 16.62
C GLY A 902 -16.78 -0.28 15.41
N ASN A 903 -18.03 -0.46 14.98
CA ASN A 903 -18.66 0.23 13.85
C ASN A 903 -19.60 1.38 14.28
N VAL A 904 -19.73 1.61 15.58
CA VAL A 904 -20.40 2.80 16.15
C VAL A 904 -19.31 3.79 16.55
N LEU A 905 -19.23 4.90 15.84
CA LEU A 905 -18.22 5.94 16.03
C LEU A 905 -18.81 7.13 16.78
N LEU A 906 -17.96 7.87 17.50
CA LEU A 906 -18.37 8.97 18.37
C LEU A 906 -17.71 10.27 17.90
N ASP A 907 -18.52 11.27 17.58
CA ASP A 907 -18.04 12.62 17.23
C ASP A 907 -17.65 13.43 18.49
N TYR A 908 -17.25 14.70 18.30
CA TYR A 908 -16.79 15.59 19.36
C TYR A 908 -17.80 15.72 20.53
N ASP A 909 -19.11 15.71 20.23
CA ASP A 909 -20.19 15.90 21.21
C ASP A 909 -20.66 14.59 21.86
N MET A 910 -19.95 13.47 21.60
CA MET A 910 -20.34 12.10 21.94
C MET A 910 -21.65 11.67 21.27
N THR A 911 -22.05 12.30 20.16
CA THR A 911 -23.16 11.82 19.33
C THR A 911 -22.68 10.60 18.55
N SER A 912 -23.47 9.52 18.57
CA SER A 912 -23.05 8.28 17.92
C SER A 912 -23.49 8.21 16.45
N ARG A 913 -22.60 7.67 15.61
CA ARG A 913 -22.77 7.55 14.16
C ARG A 913 -22.35 6.16 13.69
N ILE A 914 -23.24 5.47 12.98
CA ILE A 914 -22.99 4.11 12.46
C ILE A 914 -22.20 4.18 11.15
N GLY A 915 -21.18 3.34 10.98
CA GLY A 915 -20.33 3.26 9.79
C GLY A 915 -19.84 1.86 9.41
N ASP A 916 -18.98 1.80 8.39
CA ASP A 916 -18.51 0.57 7.71
C ASP A 916 -19.62 -0.21 6.98
N PHE A 917 -20.21 0.42 5.96
CA PHE A 917 -21.26 -0.19 5.14
C PHE A 917 -20.76 -1.21 4.10
N GLY A 918 -19.50 -1.66 4.18
CA GLY A 918 -18.89 -2.57 3.21
C GLY A 918 -19.58 -3.95 3.08
N SER A 919 -20.40 -4.32 4.06
CA SER A 919 -21.21 -5.56 4.06
C SER A 919 -22.71 -5.34 3.84
N ALA A 920 -23.17 -4.09 3.79
CA ALA A 920 -24.58 -3.73 3.82
C ALA A 920 -25.34 -4.11 2.53
N LYS A 921 -26.67 -4.17 2.60
CA LYS A 921 -27.53 -4.50 1.44
C LYS A 921 -28.88 -3.79 1.48
N PHE A 922 -29.29 -3.25 0.35
CA PHE A 922 -30.68 -2.90 0.08
C PHE A 922 -31.53 -4.16 -0.19
N LEU A 923 -32.72 -4.25 0.41
CA LEU A 923 -33.66 -5.36 0.18
C LEU A 923 -34.42 -5.19 -1.15
N SER A 924 -33.99 -5.92 -2.18
CA SER A 924 -34.58 -5.81 -3.52
C SER A 924 -36.06 -6.25 -3.56
N SER A 925 -36.95 -5.39 -4.06
CA SER A 925 -38.39 -5.68 -4.21
C SER A 925 -38.73 -6.53 -5.45
N GLY A 926 -37.72 -7.13 -6.10
CA GLY A 926 -37.84 -7.75 -7.41
C GLY A 926 -38.12 -9.26 -7.36
N ILE A 927 -39.34 -9.66 -7.71
CA ILE A 927 -39.66 -11.04 -8.07
C ILE A 927 -38.84 -11.41 -9.32
N GLY A 928 -37.89 -12.35 -9.21
CA GLY A 928 -37.22 -12.97 -10.38
C GLY A 928 -35.69 -13.00 -10.38
N GLY A 929 -35.00 -12.45 -9.36
CA GLY A 929 -33.54 -12.55 -9.24
C GLY A 929 -33.07 -13.79 -8.48
N SER A 930 -32.18 -14.59 -9.09
CA SER A 930 -31.53 -15.74 -8.43
C SER A 930 -30.41 -15.30 -7.48
N GLU A 931 -30.77 -14.63 -6.37
CA GLU A 931 -29.83 -14.37 -5.27
C GLU A 931 -29.56 -15.68 -4.51
N GLY A 932 -28.41 -16.31 -4.81
CA GLY A 932 -28.00 -17.59 -4.24
C GLY A 932 -27.71 -17.56 -2.73
N LEU A 933 -27.54 -18.75 -2.14
CA LEU A 933 -27.26 -18.93 -0.71
C LEU A 933 -26.14 -17.98 -0.25
N VAL A 934 -26.46 -17.19 0.77
CA VAL A 934 -25.55 -16.16 1.31
C VAL A 934 -24.53 -16.84 2.22
N GLY A 935 -23.25 -16.75 1.86
CA GLY A 935 -22.17 -17.09 2.79
C GLY A 935 -22.21 -16.15 4.00
N VAL A 936 -21.95 -16.69 5.19
CA VAL A 936 -22.06 -15.97 6.47
C VAL A 936 -21.31 -14.62 6.41
N ARG A 937 -22.04 -13.53 6.69
CA ARG A 937 -21.52 -12.15 6.74
C ARG A 937 -21.78 -11.55 8.13
N GLY A 938 -20.90 -10.65 8.54
CA GLY A 938 -20.91 -10.01 9.85
C GLY A 938 -19.87 -10.59 10.82
N THR A 939 -19.71 -9.93 11.96
CA THR A 939 -18.70 -10.27 12.97
C THR A 939 -19.22 -11.30 13.97
N ILE A 940 -18.44 -12.37 14.17
CA ILE A 940 -18.76 -13.48 15.10
C ILE A 940 -19.14 -12.92 16.49
N GLY A 941 -20.29 -13.35 17.01
CA GLY A 941 -20.90 -12.85 18.25
C GLY A 941 -22.10 -11.93 18.03
N TYR A 942 -22.13 -11.16 16.93
CA TYR A 942 -23.20 -10.22 16.59
C TYR A 942 -24.09 -10.70 15.42
N ILE A 943 -23.66 -11.77 14.73
CA ILE A 943 -24.43 -12.39 13.64
C ILE A 943 -25.71 -13.02 14.20
N ALA A 944 -26.85 -12.66 13.62
CA ALA A 944 -28.14 -13.27 13.95
C ALA A 944 -28.14 -14.78 13.63
N PRO A 945 -28.65 -15.66 14.53
CA PRO A 945 -28.54 -17.12 14.38
C PRO A 945 -29.02 -17.66 13.03
N GLU A 946 -30.08 -17.08 12.48
CA GLU A 946 -30.68 -17.51 11.21
C GLU A 946 -29.74 -17.32 9.99
N TYR A 947 -28.77 -16.38 10.04
CA TYR A 947 -27.78 -16.21 8.98
C TYR A 947 -26.77 -17.37 8.97
N GLY A 948 -26.46 -17.95 10.13
CA GLY A 948 -25.69 -19.20 10.23
C GLY A 948 -26.44 -20.42 9.67
N MET A 949 -27.78 -20.35 9.61
CA MET A 949 -28.65 -21.37 9.02
C MET A 949 -28.94 -21.13 7.52
N GLY A 950 -28.28 -20.14 6.89
CA GLY A 950 -28.45 -19.82 5.47
C GLY A 950 -29.74 -19.07 5.13
N CYS A 951 -30.43 -18.47 6.11
CA CYS A 951 -31.61 -17.64 5.84
C CYS A 951 -31.25 -16.33 5.12
N LYS A 952 -32.25 -15.72 4.48
CA LYS A 952 -32.08 -14.45 3.77
C LYS A 952 -31.86 -13.30 4.76
N ILE A 953 -31.09 -12.30 4.29
CA ILE A 953 -30.86 -11.03 5.00
C ILE A 953 -32.21 -10.33 5.26
N SER A 954 -32.39 -9.79 6.47
CA SER A 954 -33.60 -9.09 6.90
C SER A 954 -33.29 -8.00 7.94
N THR A 955 -34.24 -7.09 8.17
CA THR A 955 -34.19 -6.09 9.25
C THR A 955 -33.99 -6.72 10.63
N GLY A 956 -34.58 -7.90 10.87
CA GLY A 956 -34.43 -8.66 12.11
C GLY A 956 -32.98 -9.03 12.46
N GLY A 957 -32.08 -9.14 11.47
CA GLY A 957 -30.67 -9.44 11.73
C GLY A 957 -29.90 -8.26 12.34
N ASP A 958 -30.21 -7.04 11.90
CA ASP A 958 -29.67 -5.81 12.51
C ASP A 958 -30.32 -5.56 13.89
N VAL A 959 -31.59 -5.90 14.10
CA VAL A 959 -32.24 -5.88 15.43
C VAL A 959 -31.47 -6.76 16.42
N TYR A 960 -31.09 -7.98 16.00
CA TYR A 960 -30.27 -8.86 16.84
C TYR A 960 -28.90 -8.24 17.15
N GLY A 961 -28.18 -7.75 16.14
CA GLY A 961 -26.88 -7.09 16.34
C GLY A 961 -26.97 -5.88 17.29
N PHE A 962 -28.05 -5.10 17.21
CA PHE A 962 -28.31 -3.98 18.12
C PHE A 962 -28.55 -4.45 19.55
N GLY A 963 -29.33 -5.52 19.74
CA GLY A 963 -29.56 -6.09 21.07
C GLY A 963 -28.27 -6.63 21.71
N VAL A 964 -27.40 -7.30 20.94
CA VAL A 964 -26.07 -7.74 21.44
C VAL A 964 -25.23 -6.53 21.85
N LEU A 965 -25.17 -5.50 21.00
CA LEU A 965 -24.44 -4.25 21.28
C LEU A 965 -24.95 -3.56 22.55
N LEU A 966 -26.27 -3.51 22.76
CA LEU A 966 -26.88 -2.91 23.95
C LEU A 966 -26.54 -3.70 25.23
N LEU A 967 -26.59 -5.03 25.18
CA LEU A 967 -26.22 -5.89 26.31
C LEU A 967 -24.71 -5.79 26.63
N GLU A 968 -23.85 -5.79 25.62
CA GLU A 968 -22.40 -5.57 25.81
C GLU A 968 -22.10 -4.19 26.38
N MET A 969 -22.79 -3.14 25.92
CA MET A 969 -22.64 -1.79 26.46
C MET A 969 -23.10 -1.67 27.92
N LEU A 970 -24.02 -2.51 28.41
CA LEU A 970 -24.47 -2.48 29.81
C LEU A 970 -23.60 -3.35 30.74
N THR A 971 -23.00 -4.43 30.21
CA THR A 971 -22.23 -5.43 30.96
C THR A 971 -20.70 -5.26 30.86
N ALA A 972 -20.22 -4.52 29.86
CA ALA A 972 -18.83 -4.51 29.40
C ALA A 972 -18.27 -5.91 29.07
N MET A 973 -19.14 -6.87 28.73
CA MET A 973 -18.74 -8.24 28.36
C MET A 973 -18.84 -8.47 26.85
N ARG A 974 -17.73 -8.89 26.24
CA ARG A 974 -17.72 -9.29 24.82
C ARG A 974 -18.57 -10.54 24.61
N PRO A 975 -19.39 -10.63 23.53
CA PRO A 975 -20.20 -11.81 23.24
C PRO A 975 -19.40 -13.09 22.92
N THR A 976 -18.08 -12.97 22.73
CA THR A 976 -17.13 -14.06 22.49
C THR A 976 -16.11 -14.25 23.64
N GLY A 977 -16.30 -13.56 24.77
CA GLY A 977 -15.37 -13.60 25.91
C GLY A 977 -15.46 -14.88 26.74
N ALA A 978 -14.31 -15.36 27.23
CA ALA A 978 -14.20 -16.60 28.02
C ALA A 978 -15.02 -16.61 29.32
N LEU A 979 -15.40 -15.43 29.84
CA LEU A 979 -16.27 -15.26 31.01
C LEU A 979 -17.73 -15.69 30.78
N CYS A 980 -18.17 -15.92 29.53
CA CYS A 980 -19.50 -16.48 29.26
C CYS A 980 -19.64 -17.95 29.73
N GLY A 981 -18.53 -18.66 29.98
CA GLY A 981 -18.53 -19.99 30.60
C GLY A 981 -19.40 -21.01 29.84
N ASN A 982 -20.25 -21.74 30.56
CA ASN A 982 -21.19 -22.72 29.99
C ASN A 982 -22.40 -22.07 29.27
N ALA A 983 -22.58 -20.74 29.33
CA ALA A 983 -23.64 -20.05 28.61
C ALA A 983 -23.20 -19.75 27.17
N LEU A 984 -23.86 -20.39 26.20
CA LEU A 984 -23.51 -20.36 24.77
C LEU A 984 -23.63 -18.97 24.08
N SER A 985 -24.06 -17.92 24.79
CA SER A 985 -24.20 -16.55 24.27
C SER A 985 -24.37 -15.51 25.39
N LEU A 986 -24.04 -14.24 25.10
CA LEU A 986 -24.27 -13.11 26.00
C LEU A 986 -25.75 -12.95 26.39
N HIS A 987 -26.68 -13.19 25.46
CA HIS A 987 -28.12 -13.21 25.73
C HIS A 987 -28.45 -14.15 26.90
N LYS A 988 -28.03 -15.43 26.81
CA LYS A 988 -28.31 -16.44 27.86
C LYS A 988 -27.63 -16.10 29.19
N TYR A 989 -26.47 -15.45 29.16
CA TYR A 989 -25.80 -15.00 30.38
C TYR A 989 -26.57 -13.90 31.12
N VAL A 990 -27.07 -12.88 30.39
CA VAL A 990 -27.84 -11.78 30.98
C VAL A 990 -29.26 -12.21 31.35
N ASP A 991 -29.92 -13.03 30.54
CA ASP A 991 -31.26 -13.56 30.80
C ASP A 991 -31.33 -14.33 32.14
N LEU A 992 -30.31 -15.15 32.44
CA LEU A 992 -30.19 -15.87 33.72
C LEU A 992 -30.03 -14.96 34.96
N ALA A 993 -29.72 -13.68 34.78
CA ALA A 993 -29.63 -12.70 35.86
C ALA A 993 -30.82 -11.72 35.89
N PHE A 994 -31.66 -11.70 34.86
CA PHE A 994 -32.72 -10.71 34.69
C PHE A 994 -34.03 -11.14 35.38
N PRO A 995 -34.78 -10.23 36.04
CA PRO A 995 -34.42 -8.85 36.38
C PRO A 995 -33.72 -8.72 37.75
N GLU A 996 -33.85 -9.70 38.64
CA GLU A 996 -33.56 -9.55 40.08
C GLU A 996 -32.07 -9.46 40.41
N ARG A 997 -31.22 -10.15 39.65
CA ARG A 997 -29.77 -10.24 39.86
C ARG A 997 -28.98 -9.43 38.85
N ILE A 998 -29.63 -8.52 38.12
CA ILE A 998 -29.01 -7.81 37.00
C ILE A 998 -27.78 -6.99 37.44
N GLY A 999 -27.77 -6.47 38.66
CA GLY A 999 -26.63 -5.76 39.24
C GLY A 999 -25.34 -6.59 39.36
N GLU A 1000 -25.42 -7.93 39.35
CA GLU A 1000 -24.24 -8.81 39.38
C GLU A 1000 -23.52 -8.93 38.02
N VAL A 1001 -24.18 -8.55 36.91
CA VAL A 1001 -23.66 -8.72 35.54
C VAL A 1001 -23.45 -7.40 34.79
N LEU A 1002 -23.76 -6.26 35.42
CA LEU A 1002 -23.47 -4.94 34.86
C LEU A 1002 -21.97 -4.62 34.91
N ASP A 1003 -21.55 -3.69 34.05
CA ASP A 1003 -20.18 -3.16 34.03
C ASP A 1003 -19.78 -2.62 35.42
N PRO A 1004 -18.79 -3.24 36.11
CA PRO A 1004 -18.42 -2.86 37.47
C PRO A 1004 -17.60 -1.56 37.54
N ASP A 1005 -17.06 -1.10 36.39
CA ASP A 1005 -16.43 0.22 36.28
C ASP A 1005 -17.47 1.29 35.84
N MET A 1006 -18.78 0.98 35.75
CA MET A 1006 -19.84 1.97 35.48
C MET A 1006 -20.06 2.88 36.71
N PRO A 1007 -19.93 4.22 36.58
CA PRO A 1007 -20.15 5.11 37.71
C PRO A 1007 -21.65 5.21 38.04
N PHE A 1008 -22.01 4.73 39.23
CA PHE A 1008 -23.31 4.92 39.87
C PHE A 1008 -23.27 6.11 40.83
N GLU A 1009 -24.44 6.68 41.16
CA GLU A 1009 -24.53 7.69 42.21
C GLU A 1009 -24.25 7.09 43.60
N GLU A 1010 -23.64 7.88 44.47
CA GLU A 1010 -23.27 7.46 45.83
C GLU A 1010 -24.49 7.25 46.76
N ASP A 1011 -25.67 7.76 46.38
CA ASP A 1011 -26.94 7.55 47.10
C ASP A 1011 -27.60 6.20 46.71
N PRO A 1012 -27.76 5.25 47.65
CA PRO A 1012 -28.45 3.98 47.41
C PRO A 1012 -29.90 4.13 46.92
N ALA A 1013 -30.60 5.19 47.30
CA ALA A 1013 -31.97 5.43 46.88
C ALA A 1013 -32.04 5.83 45.39
N ALA A 1014 -31.16 6.75 44.98
CA ALA A 1014 -31.00 7.15 43.58
C ALA A 1014 -30.51 5.98 42.70
N ALA A 1015 -29.57 5.17 43.18
CA ALA A 1015 -29.11 3.97 42.49
C ALA A 1015 -30.24 2.95 42.26
N SER A 1016 -31.10 2.72 43.25
CA SER A 1016 -32.27 1.84 43.13
C SER A 1016 -33.29 2.37 42.11
N LEU A 1017 -33.55 3.67 42.12
CA LEU A 1017 -34.42 4.33 41.14
C LEU A 1017 -33.87 4.23 39.72
N CYS A 1018 -32.56 4.45 39.52
CA CYS A 1018 -31.88 4.30 38.23
C CYS A 1018 -31.96 2.87 37.69
N MET A 1019 -31.81 1.87 38.57
CA MET A 1019 -31.94 0.46 38.21
C MET A 1019 -33.33 0.13 37.65
N GLN A 1020 -34.38 0.54 38.36
CA GLN A 1020 -35.77 0.27 37.99
C GLN A 1020 -36.25 1.08 36.78
N LYS A 1021 -35.93 2.38 36.73
CA LYS A 1021 -36.47 3.31 35.72
C LYS A 1021 -35.74 3.26 34.38
N TYR A 1022 -34.46 2.86 34.35
CA TYR A 1022 -33.65 2.90 33.13
C TYR A 1022 -32.95 1.58 32.80
N ILE A 1023 -32.21 0.98 33.74
CA ILE A 1023 -31.36 -0.19 33.43
C ILE A 1023 -32.20 -1.43 33.11
N ILE A 1024 -33.17 -1.79 33.96
CA ILE A 1024 -34.06 -2.93 33.73
C ILE A 1024 -34.82 -2.82 32.38
N PRO A 1025 -35.43 -1.66 32.03
CA PRO A 1025 -36.00 -1.43 30.70
C PRO A 1025 -35.01 -1.61 29.54
N LEU A 1026 -33.78 -1.08 29.63
CA LEU A 1026 -32.77 -1.22 28.57
C LEU A 1026 -32.33 -2.68 28.37
N VAL A 1027 -32.12 -3.42 29.47
CA VAL A 1027 -31.79 -4.86 29.40
C VAL A 1027 -32.94 -5.66 28.80
N SER A 1028 -34.19 -5.37 29.21
CA SER A 1028 -35.38 -6.00 28.63
C SER A 1028 -35.46 -5.80 27.12
N ILE A 1029 -35.17 -4.59 26.63
CA ILE A 1029 -35.09 -4.29 25.20
C ILE A 1029 -33.96 -5.10 24.53
N GLY A 1030 -32.77 -5.13 25.12
CA GLY A 1030 -31.62 -5.90 24.61
C GLY A 1030 -31.91 -7.39 24.48
N LEU A 1031 -32.53 -8.00 25.51
CA LEU A 1031 -32.96 -9.41 25.50
C LEU A 1031 -34.03 -9.69 24.43
N THR A 1032 -35.06 -8.84 24.34
CA THR A 1032 -36.14 -9.01 23.34
C THR A 1032 -35.60 -8.85 21.91
N CYS A 1033 -34.63 -7.95 21.69
CA CYS A 1033 -33.96 -7.80 20.39
C CYS A 1033 -33.07 -9.01 20.03
N THR A 1034 -32.57 -9.76 21.01
CA THR A 1034 -31.66 -10.91 20.82
C THR A 1034 -32.36 -12.28 20.81
N MET A 1035 -33.68 -12.32 20.70
CA MET A 1035 -34.44 -13.58 20.55
C MET A 1035 -33.93 -14.41 19.36
N GLU A 1036 -33.81 -15.74 19.51
CA GLU A 1036 -33.25 -16.62 18.47
C GLU A 1036 -34.06 -16.57 17.17
N SER A 1037 -35.39 -16.41 17.24
CA SER A 1037 -36.28 -16.30 16.08
C SER A 1037 -36.52 -14.84 15.69
N PRO A 1038 -36.37 -14.46 14.40
CA PRO A 1038 -36.55 -13.08 13.94
C PRO A 1038 -38.01 -12.59 13.97
N LYS A 1039 -38.99 -13.48 14.17
CA LYS A 1039 -40.42 -13.10 14.30
C LYS A 1039 -40.77 -12.59 15.70
N ASP A 1040 -39.98 -12.98 16.70
CA ASP A 1040 -40.19 -12.65 18.11
C ASP A 1040 -39.37 -11.41 18.51
N ARG A 1041 -38.58 -10.86 17.57
CA ARG A 1041 -37.87 -9.59 17.71
C ARG A 1041 -38.81 -8.42 17.36
N PRO A 1042 -38.77 -7.30 18.09
CA PRO A 1042 -39.56 -6.11 17.80
C PRO A 1042 -39.12 -5.44 16.48
N GLY A 1043 -40.02 -4.66 15.88
CA GLY A 1043 -39.65 -3.77 14.77
C GLY A 1043 -38.75 -2.64 15.28
N MET A 1044 -37.76 -2.23 14.48
CA MET A 1044 -36.79 -1.20 14.90
C MET A 1044 -37.46 0.14 15.31
N HIS A 1045 -38.63 0.44 14.75
CA HIS A 1045 -39.45 1.59 15.13
C HIS A 1045 -39.91 1.52 16.59
N ASP A 1046 -40.39 0.35 17.03
CA ASP A 1046 -40.85 0.13 18.42
C ASP A 1046 -39.69 0.17 19.42
N VAL A 1047 -38.52 -0.33 19.00
CA VAL A 1047 -37.28 -0.23 19.80
C VAL A 1047 -36.86 1.24 19.93
N CYS A 1048 -36.91 1.99 18.83
CA CYS A 1048 -36.58 3.41 18.80
C CYS A 1048 -37.47 4.21 19.75
N ALA A 1049 -38.80 4.07 19.64
CA ALA A 1049 -39.75 4.73 20.52
C ALA A 1049 -39.50 4.43 22.01
N LYS A 1050 -39.23 3.18 22.37
CA LYS A 1050 -38.94 2.78 23.77
C LYS A 1050 -37.65 3.40 24.30
N ILE A 1051 -36.57 3.39 23.52
CA ILE A 1051 -35.28 3.94 23.97
C ILE A 1051 -35.29 5.48 24.01
N VAL A 1052 -35.99 6.13 23.08
CA VAL A 1052 -36.19 7.59 23.13
C VAL A 1052 -36.98 8.00 24.38
N ALA A 1053 -38.05 7.29 24.73
CA ALA A 1053 -38.79 7.55 25.98
C ALA A 1053 -37.92 7.37 27.24
N ILE A 1054 -37.02 6.37 27.25
CA ILE A 1054 -36.03 6.18 28.34
C ILE A 1054 -35.05 7.36 28.40
N LYS A 1055 -34.57 7.87 27.24
CA LYS A 1055 -33.68 9.03 27.13
C LYS A 1055 -34.33 10.32 27.62
N GLU A 1056 -35.58 10.58 27.22
CA GLU A 1056 -36.34 11.76 27.67
C GLU A 1056 -36.59 11.70 29.18
N ALA A 1057 -37.09 10.57 29.69
CA ALA A 1057 -37.34 10.39 31.12
C ALA A 1057 -36.06 10.47 31.98
N PHE A 1058 -34.88 10.16 31.43
CA PHE A 1058 -33.58 10.33 32.09
C PHE A 1058 -33.20 11.81 32.17
N VAL A 1059 -33.31 12.55 31.06
CA VAL A 1059 -32.99 14.00 30.96
C VAL A 1059 -33.94 14.86 31.79
N GLU A 1060 -35.19 14.44 31.99
CA GLU A 1060 -36.12 15.14 32.91
C GLU A 1060 -35.77 14.93 34.40
N THR A 1061 -34.91 13.96 34.74
CA THR A 1061 -34.61 13.58 36.13
C THR A 1061 -33.25 14.09 36.63
N PHE A 1062 -32.31 14.41 35.73
CA PHE A 1062 -30.90 14.72 36.02
C PHE A 1062 -30.38 15.92 35.22
#